data_AF-A0AB36B473-F1
#
_entry.id   AF-A0AB36B473-F1
#
_cell.length_a   1.000
_cell.length_b   1.000
_cell.length_c   1.000
_cell.angle_alpha   90.00
_cell.angle_beta   90.00
_cell.angle_gamma   90.00
#
_symmetry.space_group_name_H-M   'P 1'
#
loop_
_entity.id
_entity.type
_entity.pdbx_description
1 polymer ?
#
loop_
_entity_poly.entity_id
_entity_poly.type
_entity_poly.pdbx_seq_one_letter_code
_entity_poly.pdbx_strand_id
1 'polypeptide(L)'
;MKKLLTIVASMALAVGCMLPQPLHAEESTEATVKTKEQLQEAIKNVNISTIRLGENISADVVIPENRSITLDLGGKTLTNETSHTIYNKGVLTIDGTAGTVDNVTHAKAALDNDGVAILNSGNFIRSKENGINSTTSGGNSFYTIRNHGDMTINSSVSVSQNGRYSSMIENGWQNGKENKTGTASLMEINGGTFSGGLNTIKNDDYGELTINGGSFSNTVQAALLNWNIATINGGEFTSDGNAILNGKLDDVMDKGQLVIHDGTFKSENSSIAPMNGSFEKFGSVSITGGLFSSDPSLNKGHVAEGYKVFLGQKGYAVIPLATNIELSKKNITLEVGSSEVLVATLSPDESKTETVEWSSSDEKIASVKDGKVTANAPGKVTIIATTEGGLTANCEVTVTKPVAVETPSIDTSKPTDEIKVGVNDEKAEKLLKDVTDQIIAGSSEFTDADTANAVIEAAKAGKTVTVVADVQKADSSNAQVQADAKKIQKELEALTAESNNTATVAMYLDLSVLIKADDIELGNITNLSTPMKFTVVVPENLLAEGREFYILRVHNGAVNKIVPERNKNILTFRTDRFSTYAVVYEDKKVEDNGTTPEPKPEPTPEPTPTPAPEKTIYNVVFVDMNGAVLRTEKVEANKAATAPKAPEVEGYRFVKWDTDFTKVTKDLLVKPVYEKVAATEKPSTPEKPSSDKKSPNTGDTTNAGLFTAFALLGFVSMGIVAIQRKRKQLMK
;
A
#
# COMPACT_ATOMS: atom_id res chain seq x y z
N MET A 1 34.70 1.36 -18.19
CA MET A 1 36.02 1.51 -17.55
C MET A 1 35.72 2.03 -16.15
N LYS A 2 35.59 1.22 -15.09
CA LYS A 2 36.57 0.39 -14.33
C LYS A 2 37.69 1.24 -13.70
N LYS A 3 37.86 1.09 -12.36
CA LYS A 3 38.65 1.92 -11.41
C LYS A 3 37.95 3.25 -11.06
N LEU A 4 37.99 3.81 -9.84
CA LEU A 4 38.43 3.38 -8.47
C LEU A 4 37.15 3.06 -7.62
N LEU A 5 37.11 2.76 -6.30
CA LEU A 5 37.97 2.04 -5.34
C LEU A 5 37.09 1.60 -4.13
N THR A 6 37.42 0.50 -3.45
CA THR A 6 36.97 0.22 -2.06
C THR A 6 37.97 -0.71 -1.38
N ILE A 7 38.68 -0.24 -0.34
CA ILE A 7 39.52 -1.10 0.53
C ILE A 7 39.41 -0.56 1.96
N VAL A 8 38.99 -1.43 2.88
CA VAL A 8 39.09 -1.27 4.33
C VAL A 8 39.86 -2.49 4.86
N ALA A 9 40.53 -2.33 6.00
CA ALA A 9 41.39 -3.30 6.70
C ALA A 9 42.85 -3.44 6.20
N SER A 10 43.70 -3.88 7.15
CA SER A 10 45.14 -4.15 7.04
C SER A 10 46.09 -2.96 6.75
N MET A 11 46.34 -2.15 7.78
CA MET A 11 47.71 -1.68 8.05
C MET A 11 48.24 -2.37 9.31
N ALA A 12 49.05 -3.42 9.11
CA ALA A 12 49.80 -4.08 10.17
C ALA A 12 51.18 -4.45 9.61
N LEU A 13 52.23 -3.98 10.28
CA LEU A 13 53.66 -4.14 9.93
C LEU A 13 54.09 -3.66 8.53
N ALA A 14 54.88 -2.59 8.50
CA ALA A 14 55.68 -2.18 7.35
C ALA A 14 57.14 -1.82 7.74
N VAL A 15 57.73 -2.55 8.69
CA VAL A 15 59.19 -2.48 8.94
C VAL A 15 59.90 -3.12 7.75
N GLY A 16 60.64 -2.31 6.98
CA GLY A 16 61.27 -2.75 5.75
C GLY A 16 62.38 -3.79 5.96
N CYS A 17 62.33 -4.89 5.21
CA CYS A 17 63.29 -5.98 5.32
C CYS A 17 64.71 -5.60 4.84
N MET A 18 65.60 -5.27 5.77
CA MET A 18 66.95 -5.83 5.72
C MET A 18 66.99 -7.04 6.65
N LEU A 19 67.07 -8.25 6.10
CA LEU A 19 67.10 -9.49 6.88
C LEU A 19 68.40 -9.58 7.69
N PRO A 20 68.35 -9.63 9.04
CA PRO A 20 69.42 -10.26 9.80
C PRO A 20 69.43 -11.76 9.45
N GLN A 21 70.59 -12.39 9.56
CA GLN A 21 70.65 -13.86 9.62
C GLN A 21 69.89 -14.35 10.87
N PRO A 22 69.39 -15.61 10.90
CA PRO A 22 68.71 -16.15 12.07
C PRO A 22 69.72 -16.37 13.21
N LEU A 23 70.00 -15.30 13.95
CA LEU A 23 70.51 -15.38 15.31
C LEU A 23 69.46 -16.12 16.14
N HIS A 24 69.91 -16.93 17.11
CA HIS A 24 69.00 -17.73 17.92
C HIS A 24 67.93 -16.85 18.56
N ALA A 25 66.66 -17.25 18.44
CA ALA A 25 65.60 -16.70 19.25
C ALA A 25 65.85 -17.12 20.70
N GLU A 26 66.41 -16.22 21.50
CA GLU A 26 66.48 -16.39 22.95
C GLU A 26 65.06 -16.47 23.52
N GLU A 27 64.85 -17.34 24.51
CA GLU A 27 63.53 -17.49 25.14
C GLU A 27 63.13 -16.17 25.80
N SER A 28 61.94 -15.67 25.45
CA SER A 28 61.37 -14.44 25.99
C SER A 28 61.10 -14.58 27.50
N THR A 29 62.01 -14.13 28.34
CA THR A 29 61.88 -14.33 29.80
C THR A 29 60.94 -13.30 30.44
N GLU A 30 60.11 -13.78 31.38
CA GLU A 30 59.22 -12.96 32.19
C GLU A 30 59.81 -12.72 33.59
N ALA A 31 59.62 -11.53 34.15
CA ALA A 31 60.02 -11.20 35.51
C ALA A 31 58.88 -10.56 36.31
N THR A 32 58.47 -11.18 37.43
CA THR A 32 57.57 -10.54 38.40
C THR A 32 58.37 -9.73 39.42
N VAL A 33 58.15 -8.42 39.46
CA VAL A 33 58.90 -7.47 40.30
C VAL A 33 58.02 -6.90 41.42
N LYS A 34 58.59 -6.71 42.61
CA LYS A 34 57.89 -6.22 43.82
C LYS A 34 58.50 -4.95 44.42
N THR A 35 59.69 -4.55 43.98
CA THR A 35 60.37 -3.32 44.43
C THR A 35 60.88 -2.50 43.24
N LYS A 36 61.14 -1.22 43.48
CA LYS A 36 61.74 -0.28 42.53
C LYS A 36 63.05 -0.80 41.93
N GLU A 37 63.91 -1.38 42.77
CA GLU A 37 65.22 -1.90 42.39
C GLU A 37 65.05 -3.10 41.44
N GLN A 38 64.09 -3.99 41.72
CA GLN A 38 63.78 -5.13 40.87
C GLN A 38 63.21 -4.69 39.51
N LEU A 39 62.33 -3.69 39.50
CA LEU A 39 61.78 -3.09 38.26
C LEU A 39 62.90 -2.44 37.42
N GLN A 40 63.74 -1.62 38.05
CA GLN A 40 64.86 -0.95 37.37
C GLN A 40 65.91 -1.93 36.84
N GLU A 41 66.14 -3.06 37.51
CA GLU A 41 67.08 -4.08 37.02
C GLU A 41 66.48 -4.94 35.91
N ALA A 42 65.19 -5.31 36.00
CA ALA A 42 64.48 -6.04 34.95
C ALA A 42 64.44 -5.27 33.62
N ILE A 43 64.33 -3.93 33.66
CA ILE A 43 64.38 -3.08 32.45
C ILE A 43 65.76 -3.15 31.76
N LYS A 44 66.85 -3.11 32.55
CA LYS A 44 68.23 -3.13 32.02
C LYS A 44 68.63 -4.49 31.45
N ASN A 45 68.21 -5.58 32.09
CA ASN A 45 68.52 -6.93 31.66
C ASN A 45 67.82 -7.22 30.32
N VAL A 46 68.57 -7.25 29.21
CA VAL A 46 68.04 -7.35 27.85
C VAL A 46 67.24 -8.63 27.57
N ASN A 47 67.48 -9.71 28.34
CA ASN A 47 66.83 -11.01 28.16
C ASN A 47 65.36 -11.04 28.67
N ILE A 48 64.94 -10.04 29.45
CA ILE A 48 63.58 -9.97 30.03
C ILE A 48 62.67 -9.19 29.09
N SER A 49 61.85 -9.84 28.27
CA SER A 49 60.91 -9.14 27.39
C SER A 49 59.68 -8.60 28.14
N THR A 50 59.27 -9.28 29.21
CA THR A 50 58.00 -9.03 29.91
C THR A 50 58.24 -8.82 31.40
N ILE A 51 57.75 -7.71 31.93
CA ILE A 51 57.85 -7.35 33.34
C ILE A 51 56.45 -7.28 33.93
N ARG A 52 56.17 -8.03 35.00
CA ARG A 52 54.89 -8.01 35.71
C ARG A 52 55.03 -7.36 37.08
N LEU A 53 54.15 -6.43 37.43
CA LEU A 53 54.07 -5.86 38.76
C LEU A 53 53.43 -6.86 39.73
N GLY A 54 54.21 -7.34 40.70
CA GLY A 54 53.76 -8.21 41.78
C GLY A 54 53.17 -7.44 42.97
N GLU A 55 53.56 -6.18 43.16
CA GLU A 55 53.02 -5.25 44.17
C GLU A 55 52.93 -3.82 43.60
N ASN A 56 52.34 -2.89 44.36
CA ASN A 56 52.40 -1.47 44.03
C ASN A 56 53.84 -0.96 44.20
N ILE A 57 54.33 -0.16 43.25
CA ILE A 57 55.72 0.33 43.23
C ILE A 57 55.74 1.85 43.10
N SER A 58 56.57 2.51 43.92
CA SER A 58 56.95 3.91 43.73
C SER A 58 58.29 3.93 43.00
N ALA A 59 58.32 4.40 41.75
CA ALA A 59 59.52 4.48 40.94
C ALA A 59 59.35 5.47 39.78
N ASP A 60 60.38 6.27 39.52
CA ASP A 60 60.58 6.92 38.22
C ASP A 60 61.12 5.88 37.22
N VAL A 61 60.38 5.58 36.14
CA VAL A 61 60.74 4.57 35.13
C VAL A 61 61.21 5.23 33.84
N VAL A 62 62.30 4.70 33.26
CA VAL A 62 62.79 5.08 31.93
C VAL A 62 62.99 3.83 31.08
N ILE A 63 62.42 3.79 29.88
CA ILE A 63 62.64 2.72 28.88
C ILE A 63 63.66 3.25 27.84
N PRO A 64 64.87 2.67 27.74
CA PRO A 64 65.90 3.17 26.82
C PRO A 64 65.57 2.97 25.34
N GLU A 65 66.15 3.79 24.46
CA GLU A 65 65.92 3.79 23.01
C GLU A 65 66.06 2.41 22.35
N ASN A 66 67.10 1.67 22.72
CA ASN A 66 67.38 0.34 22.16
C ASN A 66 66.69 -0.80 22.95
N ARG A 67 65.51 -0.54 23.54
CA ARG A 67 64.82 -1.49 24.42
C ARG A 67 63.34 -1.64 24.05
N SER A 68 62.91 -2.89 23.86
CA SER A 68 61.49 -3.28 23.76
C SER A 68 61.06 -4.04 25.01
N ILE A 69 60.00 -3.60 25.70
CA ILE A 69 59.47 -4.24 26.93
C ILE A 69 57.93 -4.26 26.91
N THR A 70 57.34 -5.38 27.33
CA THR A 70 55.94 -5.47 27.76
C THR A 70 55.85 -5.30 29.28
N LEU A 71 55.00 -4.39 29.76
CA LEU A 71 54.73 -4.13 31.17
C LEU A 71 53.31 -4.58 31.54
N ASP A 72 53.20 -5.69 32.25
CA ASP A 72 51.95 -6.15 32.88
C ASP A 72 51.79 -5.47 34.24
N LEU A 73 50.86 -4.53 34.32
CA LEU A 73 50.58 -3.79 35.55
C LEU A 73 50.01 -4.67 36.67
N GLY A 74 49.65 -5.94 36.42
CA GLY A 74 49.37 -6.94 37.46
C GLY A 74 48.15 -6.65 38.35
N GLY A 75 47.30 -5.67 38.00
CA GLY A 75 46.28 -5.10 38.89
C GLY A 75 46.84 -4.21 40.00
N LYS A 76 48.07 -3.68 39.84
CA LYS A 76 48.81 -2.86 40.80
C LYS A 76 48.93 -1.41 40.31
N THR A 77 49.39 -0.52 41.20
CA THR A 77 49.72 0.86 40.89
C THR A 77 51.23 1.07 40.77
N LEU A 78 51.67 1.67 39.67
CA LEU A 78 52.98 2.31 39.54
C LEU A 78 52.81 3.82 39.75
N THR A 79 53.55 4.40 40.69
CA THR A 79 53.54 5.84 40.99
C THR A 79 54.95 6.40 40.88
N ASN A 80 55.11 7.64 40.39
CA ASN A 80 56.43 8.28 40.29
C ASN A 80 56.96 8.74 41.67
N GLU A 81 58.22 9.14 41.73
CA GLU A 81 58.82 9.81 42.89
C GLU A 81 59.13 11.29 42.60
N THR A 82 59.85 11.55 41.50
CA THR A 82 60.36 12.91 41.16
C THR A 82 60.24 13.25 39.68
N SER A 83 60.06 12.26 38.81
CA SER A 83 60.05 12.40 37.35
C SER A 83 58.70 12.02 36.74
N HIS A 84 58.68 11.75 35.44
CA HIS A 84 57.56 11.11 34.76
C HIS A 84 57.45 9.67 35.31
N THR A 85 56.22 9.15 35.43
CA THR A 85 56.02 7.80 36.00
C THR A 85 56.62 6.75 35.09
N ILE A 86 56.39 6.91 33.79
CA ILE A 86 57.12 6.23 32.72
C ILE A 86 57.57 7.28 31.69
N TYR A 87 58.86 7.32 31.39
CA TYR A 87 59.43 8.01 30.23
C TYR A 87 59.93 6.96 29.24
N ASN A 88 59.19 6.77 28.14
CA ASN A 88 59.56 5.84 27.08
C ASN A 88 60.38 6.54 26.00
N LYS A 89 61.55 5.99 25.69
CA LYS A 89 62.35 6.35 24.51
C LYS A 89 62.49 5.19 23.52
N GLY A 90 62.13 3.98 23.92
CA GLY A 90 62.23 2.76 23.13
C GLY A 90 60.85 2.26 22.70
N VAL A 91 60.62 0.95 22.80
CA VAL A 91 59.31 0.33 22.54
C VAL A 91 58.71 -0.15 23.86
N LEU A 92 57.54 0.39 24.20
CA LEU A 92 56.79 0.04 25.41
C LEU A 92 55.41 -0.51 25.03
N THR A 93 55.13 -1.74 25.43
CA THR A 93 53.77 -2.29 25.40
C THR A 93 53.24 -2.34 26.84
N ILE A 94 52.04 -1.82 27.11
CA ILE A 94 51.34 -2.00 28.39
C ILE A 94 50.15 -2.93 28.13
N ASP A 95 50.25 -4.17 28.60
CA ASP A 95 49.31 -5.25 28.30
C ASP A 95 49.24 -6.26 29.44
N GLY A 96 48.19 -7.07 29.49
CA GLY A 96 47.91 -7.98 30.60
C GLY A 96 46.94 -7.38 31.61
N THR A 97 47.21 -7.58 32.90
CA THR A 97 46.24 -7.32 33.98
C THR A 97 46.16 -5.82 34.27
N ALA A 98 45.09 -5.17 33.78
CA ALA A 98 44.88 -3.73 33.91
C ALA A 98 45.11 -3.23 35.36
N GLY A 99 46.15 -2.42 35.53
CA GLY A 99 46.48 -1.71 36.77
C GLY A 99 46.43 -0.20 36.56
N THR A 100 47.22 0.55 37.31
CA THR A 100 47.23 2.02 37.26
C THR A 100 48.65 2.58 37.10
N VAL A 101 48.82 3.56 36.22
CA VAL A 101 50.01 4.42 36.14
C VAL A 101 49.61 5.80 36.62
N ASP A 102 50.16 6.23 37.76
CA ASP A 102 49.82 7.48 38.44
C ASP A 102 51.01 8.44 38.49
N ASN A 103 50.79 9.73 38.24
CA ASN A 103 51.79 10.76 38.51
C ASN A 103 51.32 11.79 39.54
N VAL A 104 52.16 12.01 40.55
CA VAL A 104 51.89 12.90 41.69
C VAL A 104 52.66 14.22 41.62
N THR A 105 53.49 14.43 40.60
CA THR A 105 54.48 15.53 40.54
C THR A 105 54.12 16.61 39.50
N HIS A 106 54.52 17.85 39.78
CA HIS A 106 54.29 18.99 38.89
C HIS A 106 55.13 18.88 37.60
N ALA A 107 54.57 19.27 36.45
CA ALA A 107 55.23 19.23 35.14
C ALA A 107 55.78 17.84 34.75
N LYS A 108 55.09 16.76 35.13
CA LYS A 108 55.45 15.36 34.85
C LYS A 108 54.22 14.54 34.44
N ALA A 109 54.40 13.59 33.53
CA ALA A 109 53.30 12.77 32.99
C ALA A 109 53.26 11.38 33.63
N ALA A 110 52.10 10.71 33.56
CA ALA A 110 52.00 9.28 33.87
C ALA A 110 52.68 8.45 32.78
N LEU A 111 52.48 8.82 31.52
CA LEU A 111 53.29 8.34 30.40
C LEU A 111 53.81 9.53 29.58
N ASP A 112 55.11 9.54 29.35
CA ASP A 112 55.80 10.46 28.46
C ASP A 112 56.51 9.63 27.38
N ASN A 113 56.25 9.91 26.10
CA ASN A 113 56.70 9.04 25.00
C ASN A 113 57.46 9.82 23.92
N ASP A 114 58.77 9.60 23.85
CA ASP A 114 59.64 9.97 22.72
C ASP A 114 59.89 8.77 21.77
N GLY A 115 59.32 7.60 22.06
CA GLY A 115 59.52 6.34 21.33
C GLY A 115 58.22 5.78 20.75
N VAL A 116 58.05 4.45 20.80
CA VAL A 116 56.82 3.74 20.38
C VAL A 116 56.09 3.19 21.60
N ALA A 117 54.82 3.55 21.80
CA ALA A 117 54.00 3.10 22.92
C ALA A 117 52.71 2.39 22.45
N ILE A 118 52.46 1.18 22.92
CA ILE A 118 51.26 0.38 22.62
C ILE A 118 50.50 0.10 23.91
N LEU A 119 49.35 0.74 24.10
CA LEU A 119 48.56 0.65 25.33
C LEU A 119 47.37 -0.27 25.09
N ASN A 120 47.50 -1.54 25.49
CA ASN A 120 46.45 -2.56 25.40
C ASN A 120 45.55 -2.58 26.64
N SER A 121 46.06 -2.22 27.82
CA SER A 121 45.28 -2.10 29.05
C SER A 121 45.82 -1.05 30.02
N GLY A 122 45.06 -0.74 31.07
CA GLY A 122 45.51 0.07 32.21
C GLY A 122 44.84 1.44 32.33
N ASN A 123 44.97 2.03 33.52
CA ASN A 123 44.39 3.32 33.88
C ASN A 123 45.50 4.36 34.08
N PHE A 124 45.48 5.46 33.34
CA PHE A 124 46.48 6.51 33.40
C PHE A 124 45.88 7.75 34.08
N ILE A 125 46.49 8.19 35.19
CA ILE A 125 45.95 9.26 36.03
C ILE A 125 47.02 10.19 36.57
N ARG A 126 46.59 11.36 37.05
CA ARG A 126 47.39 12.28 37.87
C ARG A 126 46.70 12.54 39.21
N SER A 127 46.93 11.69 40.21
CA SER A 127 46.17 11.68 41.48
C SER A 127 46.42 12.90 42.39
N LYS A 128 47.42 13.72 42.08
CA LYS A 128 47.69 15.02 42.72
C LYS A 128 47.53 16.22 41.78
N GLU A 129 46.90 16.03 40.61
CA GLU A 129 46.51 17.13 39.74
C GLU A 129 45.66 18.17 40.48
N ASN A 130 46.03 19.44 40.35
CA ASN A 130 45.43 20.56 41.06
C ASN A 130 45.18 21.79 40.16
N GLY A 131 45.26 21.64 38.83
CA GLY A 131 44.99 22.72 37.87
C GLY A 131 43.57 23.28 38.01
N ILE A 132 43.42 24.57 38.28
CA ILE A 132 42.15 25.19 38.69
C ILE A 132 41.32 25.66 37.48
N ASN A 133 41.99 26.26 36.50
CA ASN A 133 41.44 26.74 35.22
C ASN A 133 42.60 26.96 34.23
N SER A 134 42.30 27.36 32.99
CA SER A 134 43.28 27.57 31.90
C SER A 134 44.37 28.62 32.17
N THR A 135 44.27 29.41 33.25
CA THR A 135 45.27 30.41 33.64
C THR A 135 45.99 30.10 34.97
N THR A 136 45.45 29.19 35.79
CA THR A 136 45.96 28.90 37.15
C THR A 136 46.21 27.40 37.34
N SER A 137 47.49 27.00 37.33
CA SER A 137 47.96 25.61 37.46
C SER A 137 47.84 24.98 38.85
N GLY A 138 47.45 25.76 39.87
CA GLY A 138 47.27 25.30 41.25
C GLY A 138 48.51 24.66 41.90
N GLY A 139 49.70 24.87 41.34
CA GLY A 139 50.95 24.30 41.83
C GLY A 139 51.23 22.85 41.42
N ASN A 140 50.27 22.12 40.86
CA ASN A 140 50.50 20.77 40.32
C ASN A 140 49.64 20.56 39.07
N SER A 141 50.23 20.77 37.88
CA SER A 141 49.56 20.46 36.62
C SER A 141 50.57 19.99 35.56
N PHE A 142 50.14 19.04 34.73
CA PHE A 142 50.76 18.64 33.47
C PHE A 142 49.76 17.78 32.68
N TYR A 143 50.13 17.32 31.48
CA TYR A 143 49.42 16.25 30.78
C TYR A 143 49.52 14.92 31.55
N THR A 144 48.46 14.11 31.57
CA THR A 144 48.53 12.72 32.04
C THR A 144 49.31 11.85 31.05
N ILE A 145 49.10 12.05 29.74
CA ILE A 145 49.92 11.43 28.68
C ILE A 145 50.48 12.52 27.75
N ARG A 146 51.75 12.43 27.40
CA ARG A 146 52.39 13.25 26.37
C ARG A 146 53.04 12.35 25.32
N ASN A 147 52.76 12.59 24.05
CA ASN A 147 53.28 11.83 22.92
C ASN A 147 54.05 12.70 21.93
N HIS A 148 55.38 12.57 21.97
CA HIS A 148 56.37 13.18 21.07
C HIS A 148 56.96 12.14 20.09
N GLY A 149 56.36 10.94 20.02
CA GLY A 149 56.71 9.83 19.13
C GLY A 149 55.46 9.11 18.58
N ASP A 150 55.49 7.77 18.51
CA ASP A 150 54.39 6.93 18.00
C ASP A 150 53.59 6.31 19.16
N MET A 151 52.25 6.38 19.13
CA MET A 151 51.39 5.79 20.16
C MET A 151 50.12 5.13 19.60
N THR A 152 49.83 3.91 20.03
CA THR A 152 48.55 3.22 19.82
C THR A 152 47.83 3.01 21.15
N ILE A 153 46.57 3.40 21.26
CA ILE A 153 45.73 3.24 22.45
C ILE A 153 44.52 2.36 22.11
N ASN A 154 44.37 1.23 22.80
CA ASN A 154 43.31 0.26 22.52
C ASN A 154 42.20 0.27 23.58
N SER A 155 41.08 -0.41 23.28
CA SER A 155 39.77 -0.22 23.91
C SER A 155 39.69 -0.45 25.44
N SER A 156 40.65 -1.14 26.04
CA SER A 156 40.67 -1.46 27.48
C SER A 156 41.49 -0.46 28.31
N VAL A 157 41.91 0.66 27.72
CA VAL A 157 42.61 1.76 28.39
C VAL A 157 41.63 2.80 28.93
N SER A 158 41.92 3.36 30.10
CA SER A 158 41.30 4.60 30.57
C SER A 158 42.33 5.67 30.89
N VAL A 159 41.98 6.93 30.67
CA VAL A 159 42.80 8.11 31.00
C VAL A 159 41.89 9.14 31.67
N SER A 160 42.28 9.66 32.85
CA SER A 160 41.47 10.70 33.52
C SER A 160 42.29 11.75 34.27
N GLN A 161 41.79 12.98 34.27
CA GLN A 161 42.44 14.13 34.91
C GLN A 161 41.42 15.17 35.40
N ASN A 162 41.34 15.39 36.72
CA ASN A 162 40.40 16.34 37.31
C ASN A 162 40.81 17.83 37.17
N GLY A 163 42.07 18.09 36.77
CA GLY A 163 42.60 19.44 36.57
C GLY A 163 42.13 20.10 35.29
N ARG A 164 42.13 21.43 35.30
CA ARG A 164 41.54 22.30 34.26
C ARG A 164 42.53 23.31 33.66
N TYR A 165 43.83 23.13 33.91
CA TYR A 165 44.91 23.99 33.40
C TYR A 165 45.59 23.37 32.18
N SER A 166 46.23 22.20 32.37
CA SER A 166 46.75 21.40 31.26
C SER A 166 45.61 20.65 30.56
N SER A 167 45.76 20.35 29.28
CA SER A 167 44.97 19.26 28.65
C SER A 167 45.35 17.90 29.26
N MET A 168 44.56 16.87 29.01
CA MET A 168 44.84 15.54 29.58
C MET A 168 45.81 14.71 28.75
N ILE A 169 45.70 14.80 27.42
CA ILE A 169 46.63 14.17 26.47
C ILE A 169 47.18 15.26 25.52
N GLU A 170 48.50 15.30 25.34
CA GLU A 170 49.19 16.03 24.26
C GLU A 170 49.70 15.02 23.22
N ASN A 171 49.39 15.26 21.94
CA ASN A 171 50.04 14.62 20.78
C ASN A 171 50.68 15.70 19.91
N GLY A 172 51.98 15.62 19.64
CA GLY A 172 52.73 16.75 19.09
C GLY A 172 53.25 17.68 20.19
N TRP A 173 53.55 18.93 19.87
CA TRP A 173 54.21 19.89 20.78
C TRP A 173 53.38 21.16 20.96
N GLN A 174 53.17 21.64 22.19
CA GLN A 174 52.68 23.00 22.48
C GLN A 174 53.48 24.15 21.82
N ASN A 175 54.69 23.85 21.36
CA ASN A 175 55.59 24.77 20.66
C ASN A 175 56.42 23.95 19.66
N GLY A 176 55.95 23.82 18.42
CA GLY A 176 56.55 23.00 17.36
C GLY A 176 58.00 23.33 17.02
N LYS A 177 58.52 24.47 17.49
CA LYS A 177 59.97 24.79 17.45
C LYS A 177 60.81 23.88 18.36
N GLU A 178 60.21 23.15 19.29
CA GLU A 178 60.88 22.15 20.12
C GLU A 178 61.12 20.84 19.37
N ASN A 179 60.26 20.49 18.41
CA ASN A 179 60.52 19.45 17.44
C ASN A 179 61.77 19.81 16.60
N LYS A 180 62.85 19.02 16.75
CA LYS A 180 64.12 19.25 16.02
C LYS A 180 64.29 18.36 14.80
N THR A 181 63.44 17.34 14.63
CA THR A 181 63.51 16.41 13.49
C THR A 181 62.55 16.83 12.38
N GLY A 182 61.45 17.51 12.71
CA GLY A 182 60.33 17.75 11.80
C GLY A 182 59.45 16.52 11.57
N THR A 183 59.68 15.42 12.31
CA THR A 183 58.85 14.22 12.29
C THR A 183 57.54 14.48 13.05
N ALA A 184 56.42 13.99 12.53
CA ALA A 184 55.13 14.05 13.24
C ALA A 184 55.12 13.15 14.48
N SER A 185 54.30 13.49 15.48
CA SER A 185 53.90 12.54 16.53
C SER A 185 52.64 11.81 16.10
N LEU A 186 52.72 10.49 15.94
CA LEU A 186 51.61 9.68 15.47
C LEU A 186 50.81 9.14 16.66
N MET A 187 49.49 9.32 16.66
CA MET A 187 48.60 8.74 17.66
C MET A 187 47.41 8.05 17.01
N GLU A 188 47.21 6.76 17.29
CA GLU A 188 46.01 6.01 16.92
C GLU A 188 45.23 5.61 18.18
N ILE A 189 43.92 5.92 18.22
CA ILE A 189 43.03 5.54 19.32
C ILE A 189 41.93 4.62 18.79
N ASN A 190 42.06 3.34 19.09
CA ASN A 190 41.10 2.28 18.71
C ASN A 190 39.93 2.12 19.70
N GLY A 191 39.95 2.87 20.80
CA GLY A 191 38.92 2.86 21.83
C GLY A 191 39.45 3.38 23.16
N GLY A 192 38.65 3.21 24.21
CA GLY A 192 39.00 3.58 25.58
C GLY A 192 38.04 4.61 26.18
N THR A 193 38.32 5.02 27.41
CA THR A 193 37.54 6.04 28.14
C THR A 193 38.45 7.17 28.59
N PHE A 194 38.13 8.40 28.19
CA PHE A 194 38.99 9.57 28.32
C PHE A 194 38.19 10.72 28.96
N SER A 195 38.60 11.24 30.12
CA SER A 195 37.79 12.18 30.90
C SER A 195 38.58 13.30 31.59
N GLY A 196 38.23 14.55 31.27
CA GLY A 196 38.73 15.75 31.94
C GLY A 196 39.90 16.45 31.24
N GLY A 197 40.77 17.11 32.00
CA GLY A 197 41.72 18.10 31.48
C GLY A 197 41.05 19.42 31.05
N LEU A 198 41.86 20.40 30.64
CA LEU A 198 41.37 21.58 29.91
C LEU A 198 40.71 21.13 28.59
N ASN A 199 41.45 20.39 27.77
CA ASN A 199 40.89 19.55 26.71
C ASN A 199 41.21 18.08 27.00
N THR A 200 40.31 17.17 26.65
CA THR A 200 40.52 15.73 26.89
C THR A 200 41.62 15.17 25.99
N ILE A 201 41.66 15.59 24.73
CA ILE A 201 42.81 15.42 23.82
C ILE A 201 43.18 16.77 23.22
N LYS A 202 44.48 17.06 23.15
CA LYS A 202 45.06 18.14 22.36
C LYS A 202 46.02 17.54 21.34
N ASN A 203 45.64 17.59 20.07
CA ASN A 203 46.52 17.33 18.94
C ASN A 203 47.13 18.67 18.50
N ASP A 204 48.42 18.82 18.73
CA ASP A 204 49.18 20.06 18.72
C ASP A 204 50.07 20.20 17.47
N ASP A 205 50.98 21.18 17.45
CA ASP A 205 51.98 21.36 16.42
C ASP A 205 52.68 20.02 16.10
N TYR A 206 52.72 19.63 14.82
CA TYR A 206 53.20 18.32 14.33
C TYR A 206 52.46 17.06 14.82
N GLY A 207 51.34 17.16 15.52
CA GLY A 207 50.54 15.98 15.92
C GLY A 207 49.69 15.42 14.77
N GLU A 208 49.80 14.12 14.46
CA GLU A 208 48.91 13.44 13.51
C GLU A 208 48.10 12.36 14.26
N LEU A 209 46.78 12.55 14.33
CA LEU A 209 45.87 11.78 15.18
C LEU A 209 44.81 11.04 14.36
N THR A 210 44.61 9.75 14.65
CA THR A 210 43.50 8.94 14.14
C THR A 210 42.69 8.40 15.31
N ILE A 211 41.37 8.63 15.32
CA ILE A 211 40.44 8.06 16.30
C ILE A 211 39.49 7.11 15.57
N ASN A 212 39.60 5.82 15.85
CA ASN A 212 38.70 4.78 15.36
C ASN A 212 37.53 4.49 16.32
N GLY A 213 37.62 4.94 17.57
CA GLY A 213 36.53 4.89 18.54
C GLY A 213 36.94 5.32 19.95
N GLY A 214 36.01 5.21 20.90
CA GLY A 214 36.22 5.57 22.31
C GLY A 214 35.13 6.51 22.84
N SER A 215 35.24 6.86 24.12
CA SER A 215 34.38 7.86 24.78
C SER A 215 35.24 8.97 25.38
N PHE A 216 34.99 10.21 24.98
CA PHE A 216 35.77 11.39 25.30
C PHE A 216 34.85 12.44 25.96
N SER A 217 35.07 12.74 27.24
CA SER A 217 34.24 13.69 28.00
C SER A 217 35.05 14.86 28.57
N ASN A 218 34.53 16.09 28.46
CA ASN A 218 35.18 17.30 28.96
C ASN A 218 34.20 18.35 29.52
N THR A 219 34.50 18.92 30.69
CA THR A 219 33.64 19.90 31.38
C THR A 219 34.27 21.31 31.46
N VAL A 220 35.17 21.65 30.50
CA VAL A 220 36.02 22.85 30.58
C VAL A 220 36.16 23.60 29.24
N GLN A 221 36.65 22.96 28.17
CA GLN A 221 36.90 23.61 26.87
C GLN A 221 36.49 22.74 25.69
N ALA A 222 37.08 21.55 25.52
CA ALA A 222 36.66 20.59 24.50
C ALA A 222 37.04 19.13 24.76
N ALA A 223 36.30 18.20 24.16
CA ALA A 223 36.70 16.79 24.14
C ALA A 223 37.90 16.54 23.20
N LEU A 224 37.97 17.27 22.07
CA LEU A 224 39.15 17.33 21.20
C LEU A 224 39.49 18.77 20.84
N LEU A 225 40.76 19.13 20.93
CA LEU A 225 41.36 20.30 20.27
C LEU A 225 42.38 19.81 19.23
N ASN A 226 42.25 20.23 17.98
CA ASN A 226 43.17 19.90 16.88
C ASN A 226 43.78 21.16 16.24
N TRP A 227 45.11 21.19 16.15
CA TRP A 227 45.90 22.21 15.46
C TRP A 227 46.54 21.72 14.15
N ASN A 228 46.85 20.44 14.01
CA ASN A 228 47.57 19.90 12.86
C ASN A 228 46.71 18.99 11.96
N ILE A 229 46.74 17.67 12.16
CA ILE A 229 45.96 16.70 11.36
C ILE A 229 45.22 15.74 12.29
N ALA A 230 43.91 15.65 12.15
CA ALA A 230 43.07 14.67 12.84
C ALA A 230 42.09 13.96 11.89
N THR A 231 41.96 12.64 12.02
CA THR A 231 40.94 11.81 11.34
C THR A 231 40.09 11.11 12.39
N ILE A 232 38.76 11.20 12.26
CA ILE A 232 37.80 10.58 13.18
C ILE A 232 36.91 9.62 12.39
N ASN A 233 37.08 8.32 12.63
CA ASN A 233 36.30 7.23 12.05
C ASN A 233 35.16 6.76 12.98
N GLY A 234 35.07 7.29 14.20
CA GLY A 234 33.99 6.98 15.15
C GLY A 234 34.28 7.47 16.58
N GLY A 235 33.37 7.14 17.50
CA GLY A 235 33.48 7.46 18.93
C GLY A 235 32.43 8.47 19.44
N GLU A 236 32.34 8.63 20.76
CA GLU A 236 31.48 9.61 21.42
C GLU A 236 32.29 10.75 22.04
N PHE A 237 32.04 11.98 21.60
CA PHE A 237 32.64 13.21 22.09
C PHE A 237 31.56 14.03 22.79
N THR A 238 31.69 14.25 24.10
CA THR A 238 30.68 14.93 24.93
C THR A 238 31.31 16.07 25.71
N SER A 239 30.79 17.30 25.61
CA SER A 239 31.32 18.42 26.39
C SER A 239 30.33 19.51 26.77
N ASP A 240 30.44 20.01 28.00
CA ASP A 240 29.84 21.27 28.47
C ASP A 240 30.42 22.47 27.70
N GLY A 241 31.66 22.32 27.20
CA GLY A 241 32.29 23.20 26.20
C GLY A 241 31.90 22.78 24.78
N ASN A 242 32.86 22.78 23.86
CA ASN A 242 32.65 22.34 22.48
C ASN A 242 33.01 20.85 22.33
N ALA A 243 32.35 20.09 21.45
CA ALA A 243 32.77 18.69 21.26
C ALA A 243 34.16 18.64 20.56
N ILE A 244 34.34 19.42 19.48
CA ILE A 244 35.62 19.63 18.81
C ILE A 244 35.94 21.13 18.71
N LEU A 245 37.20 21.49 18.99
CA LEU A 245 37.82 22.72 18.54
C LEU A 245 38.87 22.44 17.47
N ASN A 246 38.83 23.20 16.38
CA ASN A 246 39.82 23.11 15.30
C ASN A 246 40.54 24.45 15.14
N GLY A 247 41.83 24.42 14.80
CA GLY A 247 42.66 25.61 14.64
C GLY A 247 43.72 25.43 13.56
N LYS A 248 44.06 26.52 12.86
CA LYS A 248 45.19 26.59 11.92
C LYS A 248 46.06 27.81 12.23
N LEU A 249 47.38 27.65 12.19
CA LEU A 249 48.35 28.76 12.25
C LEU A 249 49.28 28.82 11.04
N ASP A 250 49.67 27.67 10.47
CA ASP A 250 50.49 27.59 9.23
C ASP A 250 50.13 26.36 8.36
N ASP A 251 50.97 26.04 7.37
CA ASP A 251 50.79 24.91 6.45
C ASP A 251 51.82 23.77 6.67
N VAL A 252 52.61 23.85 7.74
CA VAL A 252 53.78 22.96 8.01
C VAL A 252 53.53 22.09 9.23
N MET A 253 53.19 22.72 10.36
CA MET A 253 53.04 22.06 11.66
C MET A 253 51.65 22.29 12.28
N ASP A 254 50.95 23.36 11.90
CA ASP A 254 49.66 23.78 12.48
C ASP A 254 48.58 23.87 11.40
N LYS A 255 48.42 22.81 10.61
CA LYS A 255 47.64 22.78 9.34
C LYS A 255 46.12 22.92 9.51
N GLY A 256 45.57 22.59 10.69
CA GLY A 256 44.14 22.57 10.98
C GLY A 256 43.31 21.64 10.10
N GLN A 257 43.86 20.53 9.65
CA GLN A 257 43.16 19.53 8.85
C GLN A 257 42.37 18.59 9.78
N LEU A 258 41.07 18.46 9.53
CA LEU A 258 40.17 17.59 10.28
C LEU A 258 39.26 16.84 9.30
N VAL A 259 39.26 15.52 9.38
CA VAL A 259 38.37 14.65 8.62
C VAL A 259 37.47 13.88 9.58
N ILE A 260 36.16 13.93 9.37
CA ILE A 260 35.17 13.21 10.18
C ILE A 260 34.38 12.29 9.26
N HIS A 261 34.56 10.99 9.45
CA HIS A 261 33.85 9.94 8.73
C HIS A 261 32.64 9.42 9.49
N ASP A 262 32.71 9.31 10.82
CA ASP A 262 31.58 9.04 11.71
C ASP A 262 31.89 9.51 13.14
N GLY A 263 30.90 9.47 14.03
CA GLY A 263 31.03 9.78 15.45
C GLY A 263 29.78 10.47 16.02
N THR A 264 29.74 10.69 17.33
CA THR A 264 28.65 11.42 17.99
C THR A 264 29.21 12.58 18.81
N PHE A 265 28.81 13.80 18.48
CA PHE A 265 29.43 15.06 18.92
C PHE A 265 28.42 15.90 19.71
N LYS A 266 28.27 15.56 21.00
CA LYS A 266 27.34 16.19 21.95
C LYS A 266 28.02 17.39 22.62
N SER A 267 27.39 18.55 22.56
CA SER A 267 27.89 19.78 23.14
C SER A 267 26.75 20.70 23.58
N GLU A 268 26.91 21.39 24.71
CA GLU A 268 26.02 22.49 25.13
C GLU A 268 26.26 23.80 24.36
N ASN A 269 27.39 23.89 23.65
CA ASN A 269 27.79 25.01 22.79
C ASN A 269 27.76 24.60 21.31
N SER A 270 28.92 24.29 20.71
CA SER A 270 29.04 23.86 19.31
C SER A 270 29.73 22.51 19.20
N SER A 271 29.21 21.63 18.33
CA SER A 271 29.82 20.33 18.05
C SER A 271 31.19 20.46 17.36
N ILE A 272 31.38 21.48 16.52
CA ILE A 272 32.68 21.86 15.96
C ILE A 272 32.77 23.39 15.95
N ALA A 273 33.85 23.98 16.47
CA ALA A 273 34.08 25.41 16.45
C ALA A 273 35.57 25.80 16.28
N PRO A 274 35.90 27.03 15.84
CA PRO A 274 37.27 27.50 15.76
C PRO A 274 37.82 27.84 17.15
N MET A 275 39.00 27.31 17.49
CA MET A 275 39.65 27.50 18.80
C MET A 275 39.81 28.97 19.20
N ASN A 276 40.05 29.86 18.24
CA ASN A 276 40.21 31.30 18.45
C ASN A 276 38.95 32.14 18.10
N GLY A 277 37.79 31.51 17.90
CA GLY A 277 36.55 32.18 17.46
C GLY A 277 36.55 32.67 16.00
N SER A 278 37.72 32.88 15.37
CA SER A 278 37.83 33.27 13.96
C SER A 278 37.85 32.07 13.01
N PHE A 279 36.87 32.05 12.09
CA PHE A 279 36.79 31.12 10.97
C PHE A 279 37.80 31.38 9.83
N GLU A 280 38.78 32.28 10.01
CA GLU A 280 39.95 32.41 9.14
C GLU A 280 41.06 31.43 9.58
N LYS A 281 41.16 31.19 10.88
CA LYS A 281 42.13 30.27 11.52
C LYS A 281 41.49 28.93 11.89
N PHE A 282 40.53 28.48 11.11
CA PHE A 282 39.79 27.22 11.35
C PHE A 282 40.40 26.01 10.63
N GLY A 283 41.26 26.22 9.64
CA GLY A 283 41.80 25.14 8.81
C GLY A 283 40.76 24.57 7.84
N SER A 284 40.86 23.29 7.53
CA SER A 284 39.98 22.58 6.60
C SER A 284 39.31 21.41 7.29
N VAL A 285 37.98 21.46 7.42
CA VAL A 285 37.15 20.41 8.03
C VAL A 285 36.32 19.73 6.95
N SER A 286 36.50 18.42 6.75
CA SER A 286 35.75 17.59 5.80
C SER A 286 34.89 16.58 6.54
N ILE A 287 33.59 16.48 6.21
CA ILE A 287 32.63 15.66 6.95
C ILE A 287 31.84 14.75 6.00
N THR A 288 31.89 13.44 6.24
CA THR A 288 31.14 12.40 5.50
C THR A 288 30.20 11.57 6.40
N GLY A 289 30.02 11.94 7.67
CA GLY A 289 29.14 11.23 8.58
C GLY A 289 29.11 11.80 9.99
N GLY A 290 28.39 11.12 10.89
CA GLY A 290 28.27 11.45 12.30
C GLY A 290 27.00 12.22 12.69
N LEU A 291 26.76 12.28 14.00
CA LEU A 291 25.62 12.93 14.66
C LEU A 291 26.10 14.08 15.55
N PHE A 292 25.60 15.29 15.30
CA PHE A 292 26.04 16.53 15.91
C PHE A 292 24.89 17.20 16.68
N SER A 293 25.16 17.76 17.87
CA SER A 293 24.16 18.55 18.63
C SER A 293 23.85 19.92 18.00
N SER A 294 24.79 20.49 17.23
CA SER A 294 24.64 21.72 16.45
C SER A 294 24.92 21.47 14.96
N ASP A 295 24.30 22.22 14.05
CA ASP A 295 24.54 22.09 12.60
C ASP A 295 26.04 22.30 12.25
N PRO A 296 26.74 21.30 11.72
CA PRO A 296 28.16 21.42 11.40
C PRO A 296 28.43 22.28 10.16
N SER A 297 27.44 22.46 9.27
CA SER A 297 27.62 23.19 8.00
C SER A 297 27.68 24.71 8.20
N LEU A 298 26.94 25.25 9.17
CA LEU A 298 26.93 26.68 9.50
C LEU A 298 28.30 27.18 9.98
N ASN A 299 29.08 26.31 10.63
CA ASN A 299 30.40 26.60 11.18
C ASN A 299 31.54 26.40 10.15
N LYS A 300 31.28 26.62 8.85
CA LYS A 300 32.19 26.30 7.73
C LYS A 300 32.70 24.85 7.70
N GLY A 301 32.04 23.90 8.38
CA GLY A 301 32.33 22.49 8.21
C GLY A 301 31.95 22.08 6.79
N HIS A 302 32.92 21.67 5.97
CA HIS A 302 32.63 21.24 4.61
C HIS A 302 32.09 19.81 4.65
N VAL A 303 30.76 19.71 4.69
CA VAL A 303 30.07 18.47 4.34
C VAL A 303 30.43 18.15 2.89
N ALA A 304 30.96 16.96 2.67
CA ALA A 304 31.57 16.57 1.41
C ALA A 304 30.55 16.43 0.27
N GLU A 305 31.02 16.49 -0.98
CA GLU A 305 30.19 16.21 -2.15
C GLU A 305 29.55 14.82 -2.05
N GLY A 306 28.24 14.75 -2.30
CA GLY A 306 27.43 13.53 -2.10
C GLY A 306 26.88 13.33 -0.68
N TYR A 307 27.13 14.25 0.26
CA TYR A 307 26.61 14.20 1.63
C TYR A 307 25.77 15.43 1.97
N LYS A 308 24.87 15.32 2.96
CA LYS A 308 24.02 16.42 3.42
C LYS A 308 23.70 16.32 4.91
N VAL A 309 23.39 17.47 5.53
CA VAL A 309 22.92 17.58 6.92
C VAL A 309 21.40 17.39 7.00
N PHE A 310 20.93 16.54 7.91
CA PHE A 310 19.52 16.28 8.19
C PHE A 310 19.21 16.50 9.66
N LEU A 311 18.17 17.31 9.95
CA LEU A 311 17.73 17.58 11.32
C LEU A 311 16.77 16.47 11.80
N GLY A 312 17.25 15.64 12.73
CA GLY A 312 16.46 14.60 13.39
C GLY A 312 16.22 14.87 14.88
N GLN A 313 15.45 14.01 15.54
CA GLN A 313 15.09 14.14 16.96
C GLN A 313 16.29 14.13 17.93
N LYS A 314 17.47 13.68 17.49
CA LYS A 314 18.70 13.59 18.29
C LYS A 314 19.74 14.67 17.95
N GLY A 315 19.42 15.60 17.05
CA GLY A 315 20.36 16.56 16.48
C GLY A 315 20.51 16.41 14.96
N TYR A 316 21.62 16.91 14.44
CA TYR A 316 21.95 17.02 13.03
C TYR A 316 22.78 15.80 12.61
N ALA A 317 22.26 14.94 11.73
CA ALA A 317 23.02 13.84 11.15
C ALA A 317 23.63 14.26 9.82
N VAL A 318 24.89 13.89 9.55
CA VAL A 318 25.46 13.91 8.20
C VAL A 318 25.38 12.50 7.63
N ILE A 319 24.81 12.36 6.43
CA ILE A 319 24.61 11.07 5.75
C ILE A 319 24.90 11.22 4.24
N PRO A 320 25.21 10.13 3.52
CA PRO A 320 25.24 10.15 2.06
C PRO A 320 23.85 10.36 1.47
N LEU A 321 23.78 11.17 0.41
CA LEU A 321 22.61 11.27 -0.45
C LEU A 321 22.40 9.96 -1.23
N ALA A 322 21.17 9.74 -1.68
CA ALA A 322 20.80 8.65 -2.54
C ALA A 322 21.57 8.73 -3.87
N THR A 323 22.04 7.56 -4.33
CA THR A 323 22.66 7.32 -5.64
C THR A 323 21.70 6.61 -6.61
N ASN A 324 20.60 6.05 -6.09
CA ASN A 324 19.52 5.46 -6.85
C ASN A 324 18.18 5.59 -6.09
N ILE A 325 17.07 5.64 -6.83
CA ILE A 325 15.69 5.56 -6.33
C ILE A 325 14.90 4.59 -7.22
N GLU A 326 14.15 3.67 -6.61
CA GLU A 326 13.22 2.78 -7.32
C GLU A 326 11.83 2.78 -6.69
N LEU A 327 10.78 2.75 -7.52
CA LEU A 327 9.38 2.65 -7.08
C LEU A 327 8.89 1.21 -7.10
N SER A 328 8.08 0.84 -6.09
CA SER A 328 7.47 -0.49 -5.95
C SER A 328 6.62 -0.94 -7.14
N LYS A 329 6.09 -0.01 -7.95
CA LYS A 329 5.34 -0.27 -9.18
C LYS A 329 5.73 0.78 -10.23
N LYS A 330 5.97 0.34 -11.48
CA LYS A 330 6.34 1.22 -12.62
C LYS A 330 5.14 1.59 -13.50
N ASN A 331 4.07 0.81 -13.43
CA ASN A 331 2.77 1.08 -14.06
C ASN A 331 1.66 0.67 -13.10
N ILE A 332 0.56 1.42 -13.04
CA ILE A 332 -0.68 1.06 -12.33
C ILE A 332 -1.93 1.47 -13.12
N THR A 333 -3.02 0.72 -12.94
CA THR A 333 -4.36 1.06 -13.46
C THR A 333 -5.31 1.23 -12.28
N LEU A 334 -6.11 2.30 -12.26
CA LEU A 334 -7.02 2.65 -11.16
C LEU A 334 -8.38 3.09 -11.70
N GLU A 335 -9.48 2.71 -11.03
CA GLU A 335 -10.78 3.33 -11.27
C GLU A 335 -10.86 4.71 -10.59
N VAL A 336 -11.58 5.67 -11.18
CA VAL A 336 -11.88 6.98 -10.54
C VAL A 336 -12.43 6.78 -9.12
N GLY A 337 -11.84 7.48 -8.14
CA GLY A 337 -12.18 7.38 -6.72
C GLY A 337 -11.37 6.33 -5.94
N SER A 338 -10.64 5.44 -6.61
CA SER A 338 -9.72 4.48 -5.98
C SER A 338 -8.33 5.07 -5.72
N SER A 339 -7.51 4.38 -4.93
CA SER A 339 -6.18 4.85 -4.54
C SER A 339 -5.20 3.71 -4.26
N GLU A 340 -3.91 3.97 -4.49
CA GLU A 340 -2.81 3.01 -4.43
C GLU A 340 -1.61 3.65 -3.71
N VAL A 341 -0.70 2.83 -3.14
CA VAL A 341 0.49 3.33 -2.44
C VAL A 341 1.76 2.90 -3.17
N LEU A 342 2.46 3.88 -3.73
CA LEU A 342 3.79 3.71 -4.27
C LEU A 342 4.81 3.88 -3.12
N VAL A 343 5.79 2.98 -3.06
CA VAL A 343 6.89 3.04 -2.09
C VAL A 343 8.16 3.35 -2.85
N ALA A 344 8.83 4.44 -2.49
CA ALA A 344 10.16 4.76 -2.97
C ALA A 344 11.21 4.06 -2.11
N THR A 345 12.16 3.38 -2.74
CA THR A 345 13.31 2.73 -2.11
C THR A 345 14.58 3.45 -2.56
N LEU A 346 15.34 4.00 -1.60
CA LEU A 346 16.59 4.70 -1.86
C LEU A 346 17.79 3.75 -1.70
N SER A 347 18.93 4.10 -2.30
CA SER A 347 20.20 3.38 -2.11
C SER A 347 21.40 4.34 -2.20
N PRO A 348 22.40 4.25 -1.32
CA PRO A 348 22.64 3.17 -0.35
C PRO A 348 21.72 3.24 0.87
N ASP A 349 21.74 2.23 1.73
CA ASP A 349 20.74 2.00 2.76
C ASP A 349 20.70 3.12 3.84
N GLU A 350 21.81 3.83 3.99
CA GLU A 350 22.02 4.98 4.88
C GLU A 350 21.28 6.24 4.39
N SER A 351 20.96 6.34 3.09
CA SER A 351 20.23 7.48 2.51
C SER A 351 18.72 7.50 2.86
N LYS A 352 18.20 6.51 3.59
CA LYS A 352 16.76 6.34 3.89
C LYS A 352 16.10 7.46 4.70
N THR A 353 16.86 8.42 5.22
CA THR A 353 16.33 9.64 5.87
C THR A 353 16.36 10.88 4.98
N GLU A 354 16.83 10.78 3.74
CA GLU A 354 16.59 11.79 2.71
C GLU A 354 15.10 11.82 2.35
N THR A 355 14.50 13.01 2.25
CA THR A 355 13.08 13.11 1.89
C THR A 355 12.87 12.87 0.39
N VAL A 356 11.66 12.42 0.06
CA VAL A 356 11.23 12.17 -1.32
C VAL A 356 9.99 13.02 -1.59
N GLU A 357 10.14 14.02 -2.45
CA GLU A 357 9.03 14.83 -2.95
C GLU A 357 8.24 14.05 -4.00
N TRP A 358 6.91 14.17 -3.98
CA TRP A 358 6.02 13.48 -4.90
C TRP A 358 5.22 14.50 -5.71
N SER A 359 5.12 14.28 -7.02
CA SER A 359 4.36 15.13 -7.93
C SER A 359 3.60 14.33 -8.98
N SER A 360 2.61 14.96 -9.60
CA SER A 360 1.84 14.41 -10.72
C SER A 360 1.95 15.32 -11.92
N SER A 361 2.07 14.75 -13.13
CA SER A 361 2.07 15.55 -14.36
C SER A 361 0.70 16.14 -14.73
N ASP A 362 -0.40 15.66 -14.13
CA ASP A 362 -1.73 16.31 -14.10
C ASP A 362 -2.56 15.81 -12.91
N GLU A 363 -2.61 16.62 -11.84
CA GLU A 363 -3.37 16.32 -10.62
C GLU A 363 -4.89 16.14 -10.86
N LYS A 364 -5.43 16.63 -11.99
CA LYS A 364 -6.84 16.43 -12.34
C LYS A 364 -7.14 14.99 -12.73
N ILE A 365 -6.15 14.27 -13.27
CA ILE A 365 -6.26 12.85 -13.63
C ILE A 365 -5.96 12.00 -12.39
N ALA A 366 -4.82 12.21 -11.74
CA ALA A 366 -4.53 11.63 -10.43
C ALA A 366 -3.60 12.53 -9.61
N SER A 367 -3.92 12.73 -8.34
CA SER A 367 -3.09 13.47 -7.38
C SER A 367 -2.28 12.50 -6.51
N VAL A 368 -1.07 12.86 -6.12
CA VAL A 368 -0.24 12.08 -5.19
C VAL A 368 0.06 12.87 -3.93
N LYS A 369 0.09 12.19 -2.78
CA LYS A 369 0.61 12.74 -1.53
C LYS A 369 1.25 11.61 -0.72
N ASP A 370 2.47 11.83 -0.21
CA ASP A 370 3.20 10.90 0.67
C ASP A 370 3.25 9.47 0.08
N GLY A 371 3.51 9.35 -1.23
CA GLY A 371 3.48 8.09 -1.99
C GLY A 371 2.09 7.52 -2.33
N LYS A 372 1.02 8.02 -1.69
CA LYS A 372 -0.36 7.62 -2.00
C LYS A 372 -0.90 8.35 -3.23
N VAL A 373 -1.17 7.60 -4.29
CA VAL A 373 -1.83 8.07 -5.52
C VAL A 373 -3.34 7.92 -5.38
N THR A 374 -4.11 8.95 -5.74
CA THR A 374 -5.58 8.95 -5.75
C THR A 374 -6.09 9.31 -7.15
N ALA A 375 -6.98 8.48 -7.70
CA ALA A 375 -7.51 8.63 -9.05
C ALA A 375 -8.70 9.60 -9.09
N ASN A 376 -8.58 10.69 -9.85
CA ASN A 376 -9.50 11.84 -9.82
C ASN A 376 -10.36 11.94 -11.08
N ALA A 377 -9.82 11.69 -12.27
CA ALA A 377 -10.55 11.69 -13.53
C ALA A 377 -9.91 10.73 -14.55
N PRO A 378 -10.65 10.21 -15.55
CA PRO A 378 -10.11 9.27 -16.53
C PRO A 378 -9.02 9.88 -17.40
N GLY A 379 -7.97 9.11 -17.71
CA GLY A 379 -6.84 9.56 -18.53
C GLY A 379 -5.55 8.81 -18.20
N LYS A 380 -4.42 9.37 -18.62
CA LYS A 380 -3.08 8.88 -18.30
C LYS A 380 -2.22 9.99 -17.72
N VAL A 381 -1.43 9.68 -16.70
CA VAL A 381 -0.60 10.63 -15.98
C VAL A 381 0.64 9.94 -15.42
N THR A 382 1.77 10.64 -15.36
CA THR A 382 2.99 10.14 -14.72
C THR A 382 3.08 10.70 -13.31
N ILE A 383 3.25 9.82 -12.32
CA ILE A 383 3.64 10.18 -10.96
C ILE A 383 5.17 10.13 -10.87
N ILE A 384 5.75 11.18 -10.31
CA ILE A 384 7.21 11.37 -10.21
C ILE A 384 7.59 11.50 -8.74
N ALA A 385 8.48 10.64 -8.28
CA ALA A 385 9.15 10.73 -6.99
C ALA A 385 10.56 11.30 -7.18
N THR A 386 10.91 12.34 -6.44
CA THR A 386 12.19 13.06 -6.57
C THR A 386 12.90 13.13 -5.20
N THR A 387 14.18 12.77 -5.14
CA THR A 387 14.98 12.90 -3.91
C THR A 387 15.56 14.32 -3.77
N GLU A 388 16.01 14.71 -2.58
CA GLU A 388 16.66 16.02 -2.35
C GLU A 388 17.96 16.21 -3.15
N GLY A 389 18.66 15.12 -3.48
CA GLY A 389 19.78 15.08 -4.43
C GLY A 389 19.38 15.19 -5.91
N GLY A 390 18.08 15.27 -6.21
CA GLY A 390 17.55 15.48 -7.57
C GLY A 390 17.39 14.21 -8.40
N LEU A 391 17.48 13.02 -7.81
CA LEU A 391 17.21 11.76 -8.52
C LEU A 391 15.70 11.52 -8.66
N THR A 392 15.25 11.05 -9.83
CA THR A 392 13.83 10.85 -10.13
C THR A 392 13.49 9.39 -10.46
N ALA A 393 12.38 8.89 -9.93
CA ALA A 393 11.74 7.65 -10.39
C ALA A 393 10.25 7.86 -10.70
N ASN A 394 9.78 7.18 -11.75
CA ASN A 394 8.47 7.44 -12.37
C ASN A 394 7.55 6.21 -12.32
N CYS A 395 6.24 6.47 -12.23
CA CYS A 395 5.18 5.47 -12.38
C CYS A 395 4.13 5.98 -13.38
N GLU A 396 3.80 5.20 -14.42
CA GLU A 396 2.66 5.51 -15.29
C GLU A 396 1.34 5.07 -14.65
N VAL A 397 0.40 6.01 -14.55
CA VAL A 397 -0.94 5.79 -13.98
C VAL A 397 -1.97 5.93 -15.08
N THR A 398 -2.71 4.85 -15.37
CA THR A 398 -3.91 4.91 -16.21
C THR A 398 -5.14 4.93 -15.32
N VAL A 399 -5.94 5.98 -15.41
CA VAL A 399 -7.22 6.09 -14.69
C VAL A 399 -8.37 5.75 -15.63
N THR A 400 -9.18 4.76 -15.25
CA THR A 400 -10.37 4.32 -15.98
C THR A 400 -11.65 4.82 -15.28
N LYS A 401 -12.74 4.94 -16.03
CA LYS A 401 -14.07 5.04 -15.41
C LYS A 401 -14.43 3.70 -14.74
N PRO A 402 -15.31 3.70 -13.72
CA PRO A 402 -15.94 2.48 -13.25
C PRO A 402 -16.71 1.78 -14.37
N VAL A 403 -16.65 0.45 -14.40
CA VAL A 403 -17.50 -0.36 -15.30
C VAL A 403 -18.97 -0.20 -14.92
N ALA A 404 -19.80 0.17 -15.90
CA ALA A 404 -21.26 0.18 -15.76
C ALA A 404 -21.85 -1.20 -16.11
N VAL A 405 -22.96 -1.57 -15.45
CA VAL A 405 -23.64 -2.85 -15.68
C VAL A 405 -25.13 -2.63 -15.86
N GLU A 406 -25.71 -3.26 -16.89
CA GLU A 406 -27.14 -3.24 -17.17
C GLU A 406 -27.69 -4.66 -17.17
N THR A 407 -28.77 -4.91 -16.41
CA THR A 407 -29.45 -6.22 -16.40
C THR A 407 -30.98 -6.07 -16.46
N PRO A 408 -31.68 -6.77 -17.38
CA PRO A 408 -33.12 -6.68 -17.54
C PRO A 408 -33.82 -7.52 -16.47
N SER A 409 -34.10 -6.93 -15.31
CA SER A 409 -34.91 -7.59 -14.28
C SER A 409 -36.40 -7.60 -14.66
N ILE A 410 -37.12 -8.65 -14.26
CA ILE A 410 -38.57 -8.77 -14.47
C ILE A 410 -39.33 -8.83 -13.14
N ASP A 411 -40.47 -8.14 -13.09
CA ASP A 411 -41.36 -8.12 -11.92
C ASP A 411 -42.24 -9.38 -11.90
N THR A 412 -41.85 -10.35 -11.08
CA THR A 412 -42.55 -11.64 -10.93
C THR A 412 -43.83 -11.55 -10.09
N SER A 413 -44.24 -10.37 -9.61
CA SER A 413 -45.49 -10.19 -8.85
C SER A 413 -46.72 -9.92 -9.74
N LYS A 414 -46.50 -9.60 -11.01
CA LYS A 414 -47.55 -9.23 -11.97
C LYS A 414 -47.84 -10.38 -12.96
N PRO A 415 -49.09 -10.56 -13.39
CA PRO A 415 -49.41 -11.44 -14.51
C PRO A 415 -48.80 -10.92 -15.81
N THR A 416 -48.66 -11.81 -16.79
CA THR A 416 -48.17 -11.50 -18.14
C THR A 416 -48.97 -12.29 -19.16
N ASP A 417 -49.18 -11.72 -20.35
CA ASP A 417 -49.92 -12.35 -21.46
C ASP A 417 -49.01 -13.18 -22.39
N GLU A 418 -47.70 -12.96 -22.29
CA GLU A 418 -46.64 -13.64 -23.03
C GLU A 418 -45.52 -14.12 -22.07
N ILE A 419 -44.67 -15.05 -22.51
CA ILE A 419 -43.52 -15.48 -21.72
C ILE A 419 -42.49 -14.35 -21.66
N LYS A 420 -42.12 -13.91 -20.46
CA LYS A 420 -41.09 -12.89 -20.24
C LYS A 420 -39.88 -13.47 -19.52
N VAL A 421 -38.70 -12.98 -19.84
CA VAL A 421 -37.43 -13.49 -19.29
C VAL A 421 -36.57 -12.32 -18.83
N GLY A 422 -35.79 -12.54 -17.78
CA GLY A 422 -34.91 -11.51 -17.23
C GLY A 422 -33.91 -12.07 -16.22
N VAL A 423 -33.09 -11.17 -15.69
CA VAL A 423 -32.07 -11.45 -14.67
C VAL A 423 -32.57 -10.91 -13.33
N ASN A 424 -32.91 -11.81 -12.41
CA ASN A 424 -33.24 -11.46 -11.02
C ASN A 424 -32.19 -12.04 -10.05
N ASP A 425 -30.92 -12.02 -10.43
CA ASP A 425 -29.80 -12.45 -9.58
C ASP A 425 -29.14 -11.25 -8.92
N GLU A 426 -29.22 -11.17 -7.59
CA GLU A 426 -28.57 -10.13 -6.76
C GLU A 426 -27.04 -10.11 -6.93
N LYS A 427 -26.45 -11.14 -7.54
CA LYS A 427 -25.02 -11.24 -7.84
C LYS A 427 -24.65 -10.88 -9.27
N ALA A 428 -25.62 -10.68 -10.18
CA ALA A 428 -25.35 -10.45 -11.59
C ALA A 428 -24.47 -9.23 -11.84
N GLU A 429 -24.82 -8.08 -11.24
CA GLU A 429 -24.07 -6.83 -11.41
C GLU A 429 -22.60 -6.99 -11.00
N LYS A 430 -22.36 -7.55 -9.80
CA LYS A 430 -20.99 -7.81 -9.33
C LYS A 430 -20.26 -8.83 -10.22
N LEU A 431 -20.91 -9.92 -10.61
CA LEU A 431 -20.29 -10.97 -11.42
C LEU A 431 -19.87 -10.45 -12.80
N LEU A 432 -20.72 -9.64 -13.45
CA LEU A 432 -20.41 -9.01 -14.73
C LEU A 432 -19.33 -7.94 -14.60
N LYS A 433 -19.31 -7.16 -13.49
CA LYS A 433 -18.20 -6.25 -13.19
C LYS A 433 -16.89 -7.01 -12.96
N ASP A 434 -16.86 -7.98 -12.04
CA ASP A 434 -15.68 -8.79 -11.70
C ASP A 434 -15.08 -9.46 -12.96
N VAL A 435 -15.91 -9.91 -13.91
CA VAL A 435 -15.47 -10.46 -15.20
C VAL A 435 -14.92 -9.37 -16.13
N THR A 436 -15.58 -8.22 -16.24
CA THR A 436 -15.13 -7.11 -17.10
C THR A 436 -13.82 -6.49 -16.60
N ASP A 437 -13.66 -6.36 -15.28
CA ASP A 437 -12.43 -5.91 -14.63
C ASP A 437 -11.25 -6.86 -14.96
N GLN A 438 -11.49 -8.17 -15.00
CA GLN A 438 -10.50 -9.16 -15.43
C GLN A 438 -10.14 -9.04 -16.92
N ILE A 439 -11.10 -8.71 -17.79
CA ILE A 439 -10.82 -8.45 -19.22
C ILE A 439 -9.96 -7.18 -19.35
N ILE A 440 -10.30 -6.10 -18.64
CA ILE A 440 -9.51 -4.86 -18.61
C ILE A 440 -8.09 -5.10 -18.06
N ALA A 441 -7.93 -6.04 -17.12
CA ALA A 441 -6.64 -6.49 -16.60
C ALA A 441 -5.85 -7.43 -17.54
N GLY A 442 -6.42 -7.81 -18.71
CA GLY A 442 -5.75 -8.61 -19.74
C GLY A 442 -6.21 -10.07 -19.87
N SER A 443 -7.29 -10.50 -19.20
CA SER A 443 -7.83 -11.86 -19.35
C SER A 443 -8.59 -12.06 -20.65
N SER A 444 -8.29 -13.15 -21.34
CA SER A 444 -9.04 -13.65 -22.51
C SER A 444 -9.82 -14.94 -22.20
N GLU A 445 -10.20 -15.18 -20.93
CA GLU A 445 -10.97 -16.38 -20.53
C GLU A 445 -12.46 -16.24 -20.89
N PHE A 446 -12.99 -15.02 -20.88
CA PHE A 446 -14.43 -14.73 -20.90
C PHE A 446 -14.96 -14.19 -22.23
N THR A 447 -14.07 -13.89 -23.17
CA THR A 447 -14.37 -13.30 -24.49
C THR A 447 -13.22 -13.59 -25.46
N ASP A 448 -13.39 -13.32 -26.75
CA ASP A 448 -12.34 -13.50 -27.75
C ASP A 448 -11.23 -12.43 -27.66
N ALA A 449 -10.12 -12.66 -28.35
CA ALA A 449 -8.94 -11.79 -28.27
C ALA A 449 -9.14 -10.40 -28.90
N ASP A 450 -9.98 -10.26 -29.93
CA ASP A 450 -10.22 -8.97 -30.58
C ASP A 450 -11.15 -8.11 -29.70
N THR A 451 -12.21 -8.71 -29.15
CA THR A 451 -13.07 -8.08 -28.14
C THR A 451 -12.28 -7.68 -26.89
N ALA A 452 -11.43 -8.56 -26.34
CA ALA A 452 -10.62 -8.26 -25.18
C ALA A 452 -9.69 -7.05 -25.43
N ASN A 453 -8.97 -7.03 -26.56
CA ASN A 453 -8.13 -5.90 -26.94
C ASN A 453 -8.93 -4.61 -27.12
N ALA A 454 -10.11 -4.67 -27.75
CA ALA A 454 -10.99 -3.52 -27.92
C ALA A 454 -11.47 -2.94 -26.58
N VAL A 455 -11.83 -3.78 -25.61
CA VAL A 455 -12.25 -3.38 -24.26
C VAL A 455 -11.09 -2.75 -23.49
N ILE A 456 -9.89 -3.34 -23.57
CA ILE A 456 -8.67 -2.83 -22.93
C ILE A 456 -8.31 -1.44 -23.48
N GLU A 457 -8.30 -1.24 -24.80
CA GLU A 457 -7.99 0.07 -25.39
C GLU A 457 -9.10 1.11 -25.17
N ALA A 458 -10.37 0.70 -25.13
CA ALA A 458 -11.48 1.59 -24.75
C ALA A 458 -11.35 2.09 -23.30
N ALA A 459 -11.03 1.20 -22.36
CA ALA A 459 -10.78 1.57 -20.96
C ALA A 459 -9.57 2.50 -20.82
N LYS A 460 -8.45 2.20 -21.49
CA LYS A 460 -7.25 3.06 -21.56
C LYS A 460 -7.51 4.43 -22.18
N ALA A 461 -8.52 4.56 -23.04
CA ALA A 461 -8.97 5.81 -23.65
C ALA A 461 -9.98 6.59 -22.79
N GLY A 462 -10.30 6.12 -21.57
CA GLY A 462 -11.24 6.79 -20.65
C GLY A 462 -12.71 6.66 -21.05
N LYS A 463 -13.05 5.73 -21.93
CA LYS A 463 -14.46 5.43 -22.30
C LYS A 463 -15.23 4.82 -21.13
N THR A 464 -16.55 4.99 -21.13
CA THR A 464 -17.43 4.25 -20.20
C THR A 464 -17.60 2.85 -20.77
N VAL A 465 -17.00 1.84 -20.13
CA VAL A 465 -17.26 0.43 -20.46
C VAL A 465 -18.57 0.02 -19.79
N THR A 466 -19.54 -0.41 -20.58
CA THR A 466 -20.84 -0.90 -20.11
C THR A 466 -21.02 -2.35 -20.52
N VAL A 467 -21.27 -3.24 -19.56
CA VAL A 467 -21.63 -4.64 -19.82
C VAL A 467 -23.14 -4.84 -19.65
N VAL A 468 -23.79 -5.31 -20.70
CA VAL A 468 -25.25 -5.44 -20.81
C VAL A 468 -25.60 -6.90 -20.96
N ALA A 469 -26.28 -7.49 -19.97
CA ALA A 469 -26.93 -8.78 -20.18
C ALA A 469 -28.19 -8.56 -21.02
N ASP A 470 -28.24 -9.08 -22.25
CA ASP A 470 -29.40 -8.92 -23.13
C ASP A 470 -30.17 -10.25 -23.26
N VAL A 471 -31.49 -10.13 -23.25
CA VAL A 471 -32.44 -11.23 -23.03
C VAL A 471 -33.62 -11.01 -23.95
N GLN A 472 -33.56 -11.58 -25.15
CA GLN A 472 -34.55 -11.36 -26.19
C GLN A 472 -35.18 -12.66 -26.68
N LYS A 473 -36.36 -12.55 -27.30
CA LYS A 473 -36.93 -13.61 -28.12
C LYS A 473 -36.05 -13.78 -29.36
N ALA A 474 -35.50 -14.96 -29.58
CA ALA A 474 -34.55 -15.19 -30.67
C ALA A 474 -35.18 -14.90 -32.03
N ASP A 475 -34.46 -14.19 -32.90
CA ASP A 475 -34.93 -13.89 -34.25
C ASP A 475 -35.01 -15.18 -35.09
N SER A 476 -36.22 -15.57 -35.46
CA SER A 476 -36.49 -16.73 -36.30
C SER A 476 -35.97 -16.56 -37.75
N SER A 477 -35.60 -15.35 -38.17
CA SER A 477 -34.95 -15.09 -39.46
C SER A 477 -33.45 -15.41 -39.45
N ASN A 478 -32.80 -15.41 -38.27
CA ASN A 478 -31.37 -15.63 -38.12
C ASN A 478 -30.98 -17.08 -38.46
N ALA A 479 -30.00 -17.24 -39.36
CA ALA A 479 -29.55 -18.56 -39.84
C ALA A 479 -28.96 -19.46 -38.74
N GLN A 480 -28.32 -18.89 -37.72
CA GLN A 480 -27.80 -19.64 -36.57
C GLN A 480 -28.95 -20.13 -35.68
N VAL A 481 -29.91 -19.26 -35.37
CA VAL A 481 -31.13 -19.62 -34.62
C VAL A 481 -31.91 -20.72 -35.36
N GLN A 482 -32.02 -20.65 -36.69
CA GLN A 482 -32.64 -21.71 -37.50
C GLN A 482 -31.84 -23.02 -37.50
N ALA A 483 -30.51 -22.97 -37.40
CA ALA A 483 -29.67 -24.16 -37.30
C ALA A 483 -29.77 -24.80 -35.90
N ASP A 484 -29.88 -23.98 -34.85
CA ASP A 484 -30.03 -24.44 -33.47
C ASP A 484 -31.45 -24.94 -33.17
N ALA A 485 -32.48 -24.29 -33.72
CA ALA A 485 -33.86 -24.77 -33.68
C ALA A 485 -34.01 -26.19 -34.28
N LYS A 486 -33.28 -26.50 -35.37
CA LYS A 486 -33.25 -27.86 -35.95
C LYS A 486 -32.59 -28.90 -35.03
N LYS A 487 -31.56 -28.50 -34.26
CA LYS A 487 -30.92 -29.37 -33.25
C LYS A 487 -31.86 -29.60 -32.08
N ILE A 488 -32.47 -28.52 -31.56
CA ILE A 488 -33.46 -28.54 -30.48
C ILE A 488 -34.64 -29.45 -30.85
N GLN A 489 -35.20 -29.31 -32.05
CA GLN A 489 -36.31 -30.13 -32.53
C GLN A 489 -35.94 -31.63 -32.60
N LYS A 490 -34.75 -31.97 -33.12
CA LYS A 490 -34.27 -33.35 -33.16
C LYS A 490 -34.06 -33.94 -31.75
N GLU A 491 -33.53 -33.15 -30.82
CA GLU A 491 -33.36 -33.57 -29.43
C GLU A 491 -34.72 -33.76 -28.73
N LEU A 492 -35.68 -32.88 -29.03
CA LEU A 492 -37.04 -32.95 -28.49
C LEU A 492 -37.79 -34.21 -28.96
N GLU A 493 -37.63 -34.59 -30.23
CA GLU A 493 -38.10 -35.86 -30.79
C GLU A 493 -37.46 -37.07 -30.09
N ALA A 494 -36.14 -37.04 -29.83
CA ALA A 494 -35.47 -38.10 -29.10
C ALA A 494 -35.94 -38.22 -27.63
N LEU A 495 -36.12 -37.08 -26.94
CA LEU A 495 -36.57 -37.02 -25.54
C LEU A 495 -38.03 -37.49 -25.34
N THR A 496 -38.86 -37.47 -26.39
CA THR A 496 -40.27 -37.87 -26.35
C THR A 496 -40.53 -39.27 -26.92
N ALA A 497 -39.55 -39.88 -27.59
CA ALA A 497 -39.69 -41.14 -28.32
C ALA A 497 -40.15 -42.33 -27.45
N GLU A 498 -39.79 -42.35 -26.17
CA GLU A 498 -40.14 -43.44 -25.24
C GLU A 498 -41.36 -43.13 -24.35
N SER A 499 -41.77 -41.87 -24.23
CA SER A 499 -42.77 -41.43 -23.23
C SER A 499 -44.20 -41.30 -23.76
N ASN A 500 -44.40 -41.28 -25.09
CA ASN A 500 -45.71 -41.11 -25.73
C ASN A 500 -46.40 -39.75 -25.42
N ASN A 501 -45.66 -38.83 -24.80
CA ASN A 501 -46.03 -37.44 -24.48
C ASN A 501 -45.83 -36.52 -25.69
N THR A 502 -46.44 -35.34 -25.64
CA THR A 502 -46.20 -34.27 -26.62
C THR A 502 -45.47 -33.11 -25.96
N ALA A 503 -44.24 -32.83 -26.41
CA ALA A 503 -43.46 -31.69 -25.99
C ALA A 503 -43.42 -30.60 -27.08
N THR A 504 -43.44 -29.33 -26.68
CA THR A 504 -43.57 -28.16 -27.57
C THR A 504 -42.61 -27.06 -27.15
N VAL A 505 -41.89 -26.48 -28.12
CA VAL A 505 -41.13 -25.24 -27.89
C VAL A 505 -42.11 -24.07 -27.79
N ALA A 506 -42.23 -23.48 -26.59
CA ALA A 506 -43.08 -22.34 -26.34
C ALA A 506 -42.44 -21.02 -26.82
N MET A 507 -41.11 -20.91 -26.71
CA MET A 507 -40.34 -19.76 -27.18
C MET A 507 -38.86 -20.12 -27.37
N TYR A 508 -38.26 -19.66 -28.47
CA TYR A 508 -36.80 -19.57 -28.59
C TYR A 508 -36.30 -18.25 -28.00
N LEU A 509 -35.20 -18.32 -27.27
CA LEU A 509 -34.55 -17.23 -26.55
C LEU A 509 -33.13 -17.05 -27.04
N ASP A 510 -32.69 -15.80 -27.13
CA ASP A 510 -31.29 -15.44 -27.27
C ASP A 510 -30.86 -14.79 -25.96
N LEU A 511 -29.80 -15.34 -25.35
CA LEU A 511 -29.19 -14.82 -24.13
C LEU A 511 -27.76 -14.45 -24.46
N SER A 512 -27.45 -13.15 -24.45
CA SER A 512 -26.12 -12.61 -24.73
C SER A 512 -25.66 -11.69 -23.59
N VAL A 513 -24.37 -11.41 -23.55
CA VAL A 513 -23.79 -10.41 -22.65
C VAL A 513 -22.85 -9.55 -23.46
N LEU A 514 -23.34 -8.38 -23.86
CA LEU A 514 -22.67 -7.44 -24.74
C LEU A 514 -21.72 -6.55 -23.92
N ILE A 515 -20.49 -6.34 -24.39
CA ILE A 515 -19.63 -5.26 -23.87
C ILE A 515 -19.66 -4.10 -24.86
N LYS A 516 -19.94 -2.89 -24.34
CA LYS A 516 -20.01 -1.64 -25.09
C LYS A 516 -19.03 -0.62 -24.51
N ALA A 517 -18.61 0.36 -25.31
CA ALA A 517 -17.83 1.51 -24.84
C ALA A 517 -18.31 2.82 -25.44
N ASP A 518 -18.89 3.68 -24.60
CA ASP A 518 -19.67 4.86 -25.00
C ASP A 518 -20.71 4.50 -26.09
N ASP A 519 -21.64 3.61 -25.75
CA ASP A 519 -22.71 3.01 -26.58
C ASP A 519 -22.28 2.18 -27.81
N ILE A 520 -21.01 2.19 -28.21
CA ILE A 520 -20.49 1.36 -29.30
C ILE A 520 -20.26 -0.06 -28.80
N GLU A 521 -20.91 -1.06 -29.40
CA GLU A 521 -20.65 -2.49 -29.15
C GLU A 521 -19.21 -2.85 -29.55
N LEU A 522 -18.49 -3.52 -28.63
CA LEU A 522 -17.13 -4.01 -28.84
C LEU A 522 -17.09 -5.52 -29.08
N GLY A 523 -18.07 -6.26 -28.54
CA GLY A 523 -18.18 -7.70 -28.67
C GLY A 523 -18.98 -8.33 -27.52
N ASN A 524 -18.79 -9.63 -27.30
CA ASN A 524 -19.59 -10.43 -26.37
C ASN A 524 -18.74 -11.14 -25.32
N ILE A 525 -19.22 -11.17 -24.07
CA ILE A 525 -18.79 -12.18 -23.09
C ILE A 525 -19.41 -13.51 -23.53
N THR A 526 -18.58 -14.51 -23.78
CA THR A 526 -19.02 -15.86 -24.22
C THR A 526 -19.32 -16.78 -23.04
N ASN A 527 -18.75 -16.50 -21.87
CA ASN A 527 -18.88 -17.31 -20.67
C ASN A 527 -18.53 -16.58 -19.37
N LEU A 528 -19.07 -17.07 -18.27
CA LEU A 528 -18.78 -16.61 -16.91
C LEU A 528 -18.01 -17.66 -16.10
N SER A 529 -17.27 -17.21 -15.09
CA SER A 529 -16.62 -18.08 -14.09
C SER A 529 -17.61 -18.79 -13.16
N THR A 530 -18.83 -18.26 -13.00
CA THR A 530 -19.91 -18.89 -12.24
C THR A 530 -21.27 -18.74 -12.94
N PRO A 531 -22.22 -19.69 -12.79
CA PRO A 531 -23.52 -19.60 -13.46
C PRO A 531 -24.44 -18.50 -12.89
N MET A 532 -24.87 -17.58 -13.75
CA MET A 532 -25.83 -16.50 -13.42
C MET A 532 -27.28 -17.00 -13.50
N LYS A 533 -28.16 -16.55 -12.58
CA LYS A 533 -29.58 -16.95 -12.53
C LYS A 533 -30.46 -16.10 -13.46
N PHE A 534 -31.17 -16.79 -14.34
CA PHE A 534 -32.24 -16.24 -15.18
C PHE A 534 -33.61 -16.67 -14.66
N THR A 535 -34.60 -15.80 -14.87
CA THR A 535 -36.01 -15.98 -14.49
C THR A 535 -36.86 -15.97 -15.75
N VAL A 536 -37.79 -16.92 -15.86
CA VAL A 536 -38.82 -16.97 -16.90
C VAL A 536 -40.18 -16.89 -16.20
N VAL A 537 -41.01 -15.91 -16.55
CA VAL A 537 -42.41 -15.83 -16.11
C VAL A 537 -43.30 -16.31 -17.25
N VAL A 538 -44.00 -17.41 -17.00
CA VAL A 538 -44.94 -18.04 -17.95
C VAL A 538 -46.33 -17.42 -17.77
N PRO A 539 -47.05 -17.10 -18.86
CA PRO A 539 -48.43 -16.59 -18.80
C PRO A 539 -49.42 -17.69 -18.38
N GLU A 540 -50.52 -17.32 -17.73
CA GLU A 540 -51.44 -18.29 -17.11
C GLU A 540 -52.08 -19.25 -18.14
N ASN A 541 -52.30 -18.79 -19.38
CA ASN A 541 -52.85 -19.59 -20.48
C ASN A 541 -51.93 -20.74 -20.97
N LEU A 542 -50.65 -20.72 -20.60
CA LEU A 542 -49.71 -21.82 -20.89
C LEU A 542 -49.56 -22.79 -19.71
N LEU A 543 -50.20 -22.54 -18.58
CA LEU A 543 -50.24 -23.46 -17.45
C LEU A 543 -51.36 -24.48 -17.63
N ALA A 544 -51.04 -25.76 -17.50
CA ALA A 544 -51.99 -26.86 -17.49
C ALA A 544 -51.65 -27.85 -16.38
N GLU A 545 -52.63 -28.63 -15.93
CA GLU A 545 -52.41 -29.73 -15.00
C GLU A 545 -51.58 -30.82 -15.69
N GLY A 546 -50.65 -31.46 -14.97
CA GLY A 546 -49.70 -32.43 -15.54
C GLY A 546 -48.59 -31.86 -16.44
N ARG A 547 -48.68 -30.60 -16.88
CA ARG A 547 -47.67 -29.95 -17.74
C ARG A 547 -46.39 -29.61 -17.00
N GLU A 548 -45.27 -30.14 -17.48
CA GLU A 548 -43.92 -29.83 -17.01
C GLU A 548 -43.19 -28.88 -17.96
N PHE A 549 -42.20 -28.16 -17.44
CA PHE A 549 -41.41 -27.19 -18.20
C PHE A 549 -39.91 -27.47 -18.03
N TYR A 550 -39.16 -27.31 -19.10
CA TYR A 550 -37.70 -27.36 -19.09
C TYR A 550 -37.08 -26.43 -20.13
N ILE A 551 -35.79 -26.16 -19.98
CA ILE A 551 -35.03 -25.31 -20.89
C ILE A 551 -34.08 -26.21 -21.69
N LEU A 552 -34.07 -26.07 -23.02
CA LEU A 552 -33.04 -26.69 -23.87
C LEU A 552 -32.02 -25.61 -24.27
N ARG A 553 -30.73 -25.84 -24.00
CA ARG A 553 -29.59 -24.97 -24.37
C ARG A 553 -28.80 -25.60 -25.52
N VAL A 554 -28.47 -24.85 -26.56
CA VAL A 554 -27.49 -25.30 -27.58
C VAL A 554 -26.16 -24.62 -27.34
N HIS A 555 -25.12 -25.39 -27.02
CA HIS A 555 -23.76 -24.86 -26.85
C HIS A 555 -22.74 -25.75 -27.53
N ASN A 556 -21.80 -25.16 -28.29
CA ASN A 556 -20.82 -25.87 -29.13
C ASN A 556 -21.42 -26.99 -30.02
N GLY A 557 -22.66 -26.79 -30.47
CA GLY A 557 -23.41 -27.74 -31.30
C GLY A 557 -24.16 -28.85 -30.54
N ALA A 558 -23.92 -29.03 -29.25
CA ALA A 558 -24.65 -29.99 -28.41
C ALA A 558 -25.88 -29.36 -27.76
N VAL A 559 -26.99 -30.10 -27.71
CA VAL A 559 -28.21 -29.71 -26.99
C VAL A 559 -28.14 -30.26 -25.57
N ASN A 560 -28.56 -29.48 -24.57
CA ASN A 560 -28.54 -29.87 -23.16
C ASN A 560 -29.87 -29.51 -22.49
N LYS A 561 -30.48 -30.46 -21.76
CA LYS A 561 -31.70 -30.25 -20.96
C LYS A 561 -31.35 -29.71 -19.58
N ILE A 562 -31.84 -28.52 -19.28
CA ILE A 562 -31.76 -27.86 -17.96
C ILE A 562 -33.16 -27.90 -17.35
N VAL A 563 -33.29 -28.52 -16.17
CA VAL A 563 -34.53 -28.52 -15.40
C VAL A 563 -34.55 -27.27 -14.51
N PRO A 564 -35.49 -26.33 -14.69
CA PRO A 564 -35.58 -25.14 -13.85
C PRO A 564 -36.20 -25.45 -12.49
N GLU A 565 -35.82 -24.68 -11.48
CA GLU A 565 -36.59 -24.53 -10.24
C GLU A 565 -37.94 -23.89 -10.60
N ARG A 566 -39.08 -24.50 -10.25
CA ARG A 566 -40.42 -23.99 -10.58
C ARG A 566 -41.19 -23.55 -9.32
N ASN A 567 -41.69 -22.32 -9.35
CA ASN A 567 -42.64 -21.80 -8.36
C ASN A 567 -43.87 -21.23 -9.09
N LYS A 568 -44.97 -21.98 -9.08
CA LYS A 568 -46.20 -21.70 -9.85
C LYS A 568 -45.92 -21.55 -11.36
N ASN A 569 -45.89 -20.31 -11.85
CA ASN A 569 -45.65 -19.90 -13.24
C ASN A 569 -44.25 -19.28 -13.45
N ILE A 570 -43.44 -19.17 -12.39
CA ILE A 570 -42.06 -18.71 -12.44
C ILE A 570 -41.17 -19.94 -12.59
N LEU A 571 -40.26 -19.91 -13.56
CA LEU A 571 -39.18 -20.88 -13.74
C LEU A 571 -37.85 -20.14 -13.54
N THR A 572 -36.95 -20.64 -12.70
CA THR A 572 -35.60 -20.11 -12.53
C THR A 572 -34.55 -21.15 -12.88
N PHE A 573 -33.57 -20.77 -13.70
CA PHE A 573 -32.44 -21.61 -14.08
C PHE A 573 -31.13 -20.83 -14.01
N ARG A 574 -30.00 -21.52 -14.10
CA ARG A 574 -28.67 -20.90 -14.08
C ARG A 574 -27.86 -21.31 -15.30
N THR A 575 -27.04 -20.40 -15.81
CA THR A 575 -26.13 -20.70 -16.91
C THR A 575 -24.83 -19.88 -16.86
N ASP A 576 -23.75 -20.53 -17.27
CA ASP A 576 -22.38 -20.01 -17.38
C ASP A 576 -22.00 -19.65 -18.84
N ARG A 577 -22.90 -19.89 -19.80
CA ARG A 577 -22.71 -19.71 -21.24
C ARG A 577 -23.84 -18.89 -21.82
N PHE A 578 -23.59 -18.32 -22.99
CA PHE A 578 -24.51 -17.47 -23.76
C PHE A 578 -24.66 -18.05 -25.18
N SER A 579 -25.90 -18.14 -25.67
CA SER A 579 -26.28 -18.97 -26.83
C SER A 579 -27.79 -18.94 -27.11
N THR A 580 -28.24 -19.67 -28.14
CA THR A 580 -29.65 -20.04 -28.35
C THR A 580 -30.18 -20.96 -27.23
N TYR A 581 -31.35 -20.62 -26.68
CA TYR A 581 -32.14 -21.45 -25.75
C TYR A 581 -33.56 -21.67 -26.28
N ALA A 582 -34.26 -22.67 -25.74
CA ALA A 582 -35.70 -22.86 -25.92
C ALA A 582 -36.39 -23.12 -24.57
N VAL A 583 -37.47 -22.38 -24.30
CA VAL A 583 -38.45 -22.74 -23.27
C VAL A 583 -39.35 -23.82 -23.85
N VAL A 584 -39.36 -24.99 -23.23
CA VAL A 584 -40.14 -26.15 -23.65
C VAL A 584 -41.15 -26.50 -22.57
N TYR A 585 -42.36 -26.89 -22.97
CA TYR A 585 -43.28 -27.62 -22.10
C TYR A 585 -43.58 -29.01 -22.65
N GLU A 586 -43.92 -29.93 -21.75
CA GLU A 586 -44.30 -31.30 -22.06
C GLU A 586 -45.61 -31.66 -21.37
N ASP A 587 -46.60 -32.08 -22.16
CA ASP A 587 -47.90 -32.51 -21.68
C ASP A 587 -47.90 -34.01 -21.42
N LYS A 588 -48.01 -34.39 -20.14
CA LYS A 588 -48.17 -35.79 -19.72
C LYS A 588 -49.58 -36.27 -20.05
N LYS A 589 -49.70 -37.42 -20.73
CA LYS A 589 -50.99 -38.10 -20.86
C LYS A 589 -51.43 -38.66 -19.50
N VAL A 590 -52.71 -38.51 -19.19
CA VAL A 590 -53.38 -39.26 -18.13
C VAL A 590 -53.57 -40.70 -18.63
N GLU A 591 -53.27 -41.69 -17.79
CA GLU A 591 -53.59 -43.10 -18.09
C GLU A 591 -55.09 -43.34 -17.91
N ASP A 592 -55.80 -43.52 -19.03
CA ASP A 592 -57.22 -43.87 -19.04
C ASP A 592 -57.41 -45.37 -18.72
N ASN A 593 -57.32 -45.72 -17.44
CA ASN A 593 -57.67 -47.05 -16.91
C ASN A 593 -59.20 -47.20 -16.80
N GLY A 594 -59.88 -47.18 -17.96
CA GLY A 594 -61.33 -47.24 -18.05
C GLY A 594 -61.94 -48.52 -17.47
N THR A 595 -62.71 -48.40 -16.39
CA THR A 595 -63.58 -49.47 -15.86
C THR A 595 -64.90 -48.89 -15.35
N THR A 596 -66.02 -49.49 -15.77
CA THR A 596 -67.36 -49.20 -15.23
C THR A 596 -67.66 -50.04 -13.97
N PRO A 597 -68.43 -49.53 -12.98
CA PRO A 597 -68.50 -50.11 -11.64
C PRO A 597 -69.75 -50.96 -11.35
N GLU A 598 -69.60 -52.00 -10.52
CA GLU A 598 -70.57 -52.54 -9.53
C GLU A 598 -69.96 -53.74 -8.77
N PRO A 599 -70.40 -54.12 -7.55
CA PRO A 599 -71.07 -53.35 -6.49
C PRO A 599 -70.31 -53.41 -5.13
N LYS A 600 -70.91 -52.82 -4.07
CA LYS A 600 -70.31 -52.47 -2.77
C LYS A 600 -70.45 -53.56 -1.67
N PRO A 601 -69.49 -53.63 -0.72
CA PRO A 601 -69.82 -53.81 0.71
C PRO A 601 -69.29 -52.67 1.62
N GLU A 602 -69.91 -52.52 2.79
CA GLU A 602 -69.71 -51.49 3.85
C GLU A 602 -69.64 -52.27 5.20
N PRO A 603 -69.09 -51.77 6.36
CA PRO A 603 -68.88 -50.40 6.85
C PRO A 603 -67.38 -50.12 7.17
N THR A 604 -66.87 -49.23 8.06
CA THR A 604 -67.36 -48.45 9.24
C THR A 604 -66.54 -47.11 9.36
N PRO A 605 -66.59 -46.25 10.42
CA PRO A 605 -66.48 -44.78 10.23
C PRO A 605 -65.33 -44.04 10.95
N GLU A 606 -65.14 -42.76 10.58
CA GLU A 606 -64.82 -41.56 11.40
C GLU A 606 -63.96 -40.54 10.59
N PRO A 607 -64.08 -39.22 10.81
CA PRO A 607 -65.33 -38.45 10.88
C PRO A 607 -65.35 -37.27 9.87
N THR A 608 -66.55 -36.86 9.44
CA THR A 608 -66.74 -35.70 8.53
C THR A 608 -66.40 -34.35 9.15
N PRO A 609 -66.06 -33.37 8.30
CA PRO A 609 -66.92 -32.18 8.22
C PRO A 609 -67.67 -32.09 6.88
N THR A 610 -68.95 -31.78 6.95
CA THR A 610 -69.87 -31.78 5.79
C THR A 610 -69.64 -30.56 4.88
N PRO A 611 -69.46 -30.73 3.56
CA PRO A 611 -69.57 -29.61 2.64
C PRO A 611 -71.04 -29.14 2.55
N ALA A 612 -71.25 -27.83 2.67
CA ALA A 612 -72.58 -27.22 2.48
C ALA A 612 -73.05 -27.41 1.02
N PRO A 613 -74.37 -27.45 0.75
CA PRO A 613 -74.89 -27.67 -0.61
C PRO A 613 -74.33 -26.63 -1.59
N GLU A 614 -73.86 -27.11 -2.75
CA GLU A 614 -73.32 -26.25 -3.80
C GLU A 614 -74.37 -25.22 -4.24
N LYS A 615 -73.98 -23.96 -4.15
CA LYS A 615 -74.82 -22.85 -4.59
C LYS A 615 -74.50 -22.53 -6.03
N THR A 616 -75.51 -22.52 -6.90
CA THR A 616 -75.34 -22.00 -8.26
C THR A 616 -74.88 -20.54 -8.19
N ILE A 617 -73.77 -20.25 -8.86
CA ILE A 617 -73.15 -18.91 -8.90
C ILE A 617 -73.09 -18.45 -10.35
N TYR A 618 -73.41 -17.17 -10.56
CA TYR A 618 -73.38 -16.51 -11.86
C TYR A 618 -72.39 -15.34 -11.86
N ASN A 619 -71.81 -15.04 -13.02
CA ASN A 619 -70.92 -13.89 -13.21
C ASN A 619 -71.73 -12.67 -13.64
N VAL A 620 -71.55 -11.55 -12.93
CA VAL A 620 -72.07 -10.23 -13.32
C VAL A 620 -70.90 -9.34 -13.69
N VAL A 621 -70.78 -9.03 -14.98
CA VAL A 621 -69.68 -8.26 -15.56
C VAL A 621 -70.16 -6.83 -15.82
N PHE A 622 -69.64 -5.87 -15.07
CA PHE A 622 -69.82 -4.44 -15.32
C PHE A 622 -68.74 -3.95 -16.28
N VAL A 623 -69.13 -3.27 -17.35
CA VAL A 623 -68.22 -2.66 -18.35
C VAL A 623 -68.35 -1.14 -18.39
N ASP A 624 -67.45 -0.45 -19.11
CA ASP A 624 -67.59 0.96 -19.45
C ASP A 624 -68.43 1.17 -20.74
N MET A 625 -68.46 2.41 -21.27
CA MET A 625 -69.15 2.71 -22.54
C MET A 625 -68.50 2.04 -23.77
N ASN A 626 -67.22 1.70 -23.70
CA ASN A 626 -66.45 1.08 -24.78
C ASN A 626 -66.50 -0.46 -24.72
N GLY A 627 -67.01 -1.04 -23.63
CA GLY A 627 -67.07 -2.48 -23.39
C GLY A 627 -65.88 -3.05 -22.59
N ALA A 628 -64.98 -2.21 -22.09
CA ALA A 628 -63.88 -2.62 -21.22
C ALA A 628 -64.42 -3.01 -19.83
N VAL A 629 -63.95 -4.12 -19.25
CA VAL A 629 -64.44 -4.63 -17.97
C VAL A 629 -63.97 -3.74 -16.81
N LEU A 630 -64.91 -3.14 -16.10
CA LEU A 630 -64.68 -2.38 -14.88
C LEU A 630 -64.60 -3.31 -13.66
N ARG A 631 -65.49 -4.32 -13.61
CA ARG A 631 -65.56 -5.27 -12.49
C ARG A 631 -66.39 -6.49 -12.85
N THR A 632 -65.92 -7.68 -12.49
CA THR A 632 -66.74 -8.89 -12.45
C THR A 632 -67.02 -9.27 -10.99
N GLU A 633 -68.28 -9.56 -10.67
CA GLU A 633 -68.70 -10.09 -9.37
C GLU A 633 -69.35 -11.48 -9.57
N LYS A 634 -68.96 -12.46 -8.75
CA LYS A 634 -69.59 -13.79 -8.69
C LYS A 634 -70.69 -13.78 -7.64
N VAL A 635 -71.92 -14.04 -8.06
CA VAL A 635 -73.14 -13.83 -7.27
C VAL A 635 -73.94 -15.14 -7.17
N GLU A 636 -74.33 -15.53 -5.95
CA GLU A 636 -75.21 -16.68 -5.73
C GLU A 636 -76.59 -16.45 -6.36
N ALA A 637 -77.19 -17.50 -6.95
CA ALA A 637 -78.48 -17.42 -7.61
C ALA A 637 -79.57 -16.80 -6.72
N ASN A 638 -80.31 -15.83 -7.27
CA ASN A 638 -81.30 -14.99 -6.61
C ASN A 638 -80.75 -13.96 -5.60
N LYS A 639 -79.44 -13.68 -5.57
CA LYS A 639 -78.87 -12.53 -4.84
C LYS A 639 -78.67 -11.32 -5.77
N ALA A 640 -78.41 -10.16 -5.18
CA ALA A 640 -78.03 -8.94 -5.88
C ALA A 640 -76.51 -8.90 -6.13
N ALA A 641 -76.10 -8.33 -7.26
CA ALA A 641 -74.72 -7.89 -7.47
C ALA A 641 -74.49 -6.48 -6.89
N THR A 642 -73.24 -6.14 -6.62
CA THR A 642 -72.81 -4.80 -6.20
C THR A 642 -72.17 -4.07 -7.37
N ALA A 643 -72.81 -3.01 -7.88
CA ALA A 643 -72.22 -2.19 -8.93
C ALA A 643 -70.95 -1.45 -8.46
N PRO A 644 -69.92 -1.29 -9.33
CA PRO A 644 -68.82 -0.36 -9.08
C PRO A 644 -69.30 1.10 -9.18
N LYS A 645 -68.46 2.06 -8.79
CA LYS A 645 -68.65 3.46 -9.20
C LYS A 645 -68.58 3.52 -10.73
N ALA A 646 -69.57 4.13 -11.36
CA ALA A 646 -69.53 4.38 -12.79
C ALA A 646 -68.38 5.36 -13.14
N PRO A 647 -67.71 5.20 -14.29
CA PRO A 647 -66.73 6.17 -14.77
C PRO A 647 -67.33 7.58 -14.89
N GLU A 648 -66.50 8.60 -14.70
CA GLU A 648 -66.87 9.98 -15.03
C GLU A 648 -66.52 10.24 -16.50
N VAL A 649 -67.48 10.79 -17.26
CA VAL A 649 -67.37 11.01 -18.71
C VAL A 649 -67.62 12.49 -18.98
N GLU A 650 -66.67 13.18 -19.60
CA GLU A 650 -66.72 14.63 -19.75
C GLU A 650 -67.95 15.08 -20.56
N GLY A 651 -68.76 15.99 -19.98
CA GLY A 651 -70.02 16.45 -20.57
C GLY A 651 -71.21 15.50 -20.40
N TYR A 652 -71.07 14.39 -19.68
CA TYR A 652 -72.10 13.37 -19.49
C TYR A 652 -72.30 13.00 -18.01
N ARG A 653 -73.55 12.91 -17.56
CA ARG A 653 -73.91 12.45 -16.22
C ARG A 653 -74.33 10.99 -16.26
N PHE A 654 -73.78 10.18 -15.36
CA PHE A 654 -74.24 8.80 -15.18
C PHE A 654 -75.66 8.79 -14.62
N VAL A 655 -76.57 8.04 -15.25
CA VAL A 655 -77.98 7.95 -14.87
C VAL A 655 -78.26 6.65 -14.11
N LYS A 656 -78.00 5.52 -14.76
CA LYS A 656 -78.21 4.16 -14.20
C LYS A 656 -77.42 3.13 -14.99
N TRP A 657 -77.39 1.90 -14.48
CA TRP A 657 -76.98 0.73 -15.26
C TRP A 657 -78.14 0.22 -16.12
N ASP A 658 -77.84 -0.38 -17.27
CA ASP A 658 -78.84 -0.80 -18.27
C ASP A 658 -79.66 -2.04 -17.87
N THR A 659 -79.08 -2.89 -17.02
CA THR A 659 -79.57 -4.23 -16.68
C THR A 659 -79.83 -4.33 -15.18
N ASP A 660 -80.98 -4.86 -14.78
CA ASP A 660 -81.27 -5.15 -13.37
C ASP A 660 -80.42 -6.34 -12.88
N PHE A 661 -79.58 -6.07 -11.90
CA PHE A 661 -78.71 -7.05 -11.23
C PHE A 661 -79.12 -7.28 -9.76
N THR A 662 -80.29 -6.80 -9.32
CA THR A 662 -80.78 -6.97 -7.93
C THR A 662 -81.21 -8.40 -7.61
N LYS A 663 -81.48 -9.23 -8.64
CA LYS A 663 -81.78 -10.66 -8.50
C LYS A 663 -81.20 -11.47 -9.67
N VAL A 664 -79.93 -11.86 -9.54
CA VAL A 664 -79.16 -12.55 -10.58
C VAL A 664 -79.61 -14.02 -10.71
N THR A 665 -80.07 -14.43 -11.89
CA THR A 665 -80.55 -15.79 -12.19
C THR A 665 -79.86 -16.46 -13.38
N LYS A 666 -78.90 -15.77 -13.98
CA LYS A 666 -77.98 -16.19 -15.06
C LYS A 666 -76.80 -15.21 -15.08
N ASP A 667 -75.77 -15.50 -15.87
CA ASP A 667 -74.69 -14.54 -16.14
C ASP A 667 -75.24 -13.27 -16.83
N LEU A 668 -74.70 -12.10 -16.42
CA LEU A 668 -75.13 -10.78 -16.89
C LEU A 668 -73.93 -9.94 -17.34
N LEU A 669 -74.10 -9.22 -18.46
CA LEU A 669 -73.23 -8.13 -18.88
C LEU A 669 -73.99 -6.81 -18.67
N VAL A 670 -73.46 -5.92 -17.84
CA VAL A 670 -74.14 -4.73 -17.35
C VAL A 670 -73.39 -3.48 -17.80
N LYS A 671 -74.08 -2.56 -18.48
CA LYS A 671 -73.47 -1.37 -19.10
C LYS A 671 -74.00 -0.07 -18.50
N PRO A 672 -73.20 1.01 -18.49
CA PRO A 672 -73.59 2.28 -17.88
C PRO A 672 -74.36 3.15 -18.89
N VAL A 673 -75.50 3.69 -18.44
CA VAL A 673 -76.32 4.64 -19.20
C VAL A 673 -76.01 6.05 -18.73
N TYR A 674 -75.64 6.91 -19.66
CA TYR A 674 -75.34 8.33 -19.42
C TYR A 674 -76.31 9.23 -20.19
N GLU A 675 -76.59 10.41 -19.63
CA GLU A 675 -77.25 11.52 -20.30
C GLU A 675 -76.26 12.66 -20.54
N LYS A 676 -76.50 13.47 -21.58
CA LYS A 676 -75.62 14.60 -21.91
C LYS A 676 -76.02 15.85 -21.11
N VAL A 677 -75.07 16.47 -20.43
CA VAL A 677 -75.32 17.67 -19.62
C VAL A 677 -75.21 18.93 -20.48
N ALA A 678 -76.17 19.85 -20.37
CA ALA A 678 -76.14 21.13 -21.06
C ALA A 678 -75.12 22.09 -20.42
N ALA A 679 -74.34 22.80 -21.24
CA ALA A 679 -73.11 23.46 -20.82
C ALA A 679 -73.28 24.85 -20.17
N THR A 680 -74.20 25.00 -19.20
CA THR A 680 -74.36 26.23 -18.41
C THR A 680 -74.71 25.99 -16.93
N GLU A 681 -73.93 25.17 -16.21
CA GLU A 681 -73.87 25.26 -14.75
C GLU A 681 -72.52 24.74 -14.23
N LYS A 682 -71.79 25.56 -13.45
CA LYS A 682 -70.46 25.24 -12.90
C LYS A 682 -70.31 25.68 -11.44
N PRO A 683 -70.47 24.75 -10.49
CA PRO A 683 -69.79 24.76 -9.20
C PRO A 683 -68.69 23.66 -9.21
N SER A 684 -67.41 23.97 -9.07
CA SER A 684 -66.69 24.23 -7.81
C SER A 684 -66.50 22.98 -6.95
N THR A 685 -65.24 22.65 -6.66
CA THR A 685 -64.80 21.59 -5.72
C THR A 685 -65.48 21.68 -4.35
N PRO A 686 -65.78 20.51 -3.75
CA PRO A 686 -65.41 20.29 -2.36
C PRO A 686 -64.72 18.94 -2.12
N GLU A 687 -63.61 19.00 -1.38
CA GLU A 687 -63.35 18.31 -0.11
C GLU A 687 -63.54 16.78 0.07
N LYS A 688 -62.72 16.23 0.96
CA LYS A 688 -62.59 14.81 1.33
C LYS A 688 -63.48 14.44 2.53
N PRO A 689 -64.41 13.48 2.37
CA PRO A 689 -64.69 12.45 3.38
C PRO A 689 -64.31 11.05 2.83
N SER A 690 -63.81 10.09 3.61
CA SER A 690 -64.35 9.44 4.83
C SER A 690 -65.29 8.25 4.52
N SER A 691 -65.51 7.39 5.51
CA SER A 691 -65.83 5.97 5.35
C SER A 691 -67.31 5.58 5.20
N ASP A 692 -67.49 4.31 4.81
CA ASP A 692 -68.64 3.39 5.05
C ASP A 692 -69.94 3.44 4.20
N LYS A 693 -70.02 2.42 3.33
CA LYS A 693 -71.08 1.37 3.27
C LYS A 693 -72.59 1.75 3.24
N LYS A 694 -73.20 1.29 2.12
CA LYS A 694 -74.43 0.47 1.96
C LYS A 694 -75.75 1.12 1.47
N SER A 695 -76.28 0.41 0.46
CA SER A 695 -77.69 0.24 0.03
C SER A 695 -78.33 1.29 -0.89
N PRO A 696 -79.29 0.87 -1.76
CA PRO A 696 -79.71 1.66 -2.92
C PRO A 696 -81.22 1.99 -2.99
N ASN A 697 -81.61 2.85 -3.93
CA ASN A 697 -82.95 2.88 -4.54
C ASN A 697 -82.80 3.46 -5.96
N THR A 698 -83.02 2.68 -7.02
CA THR A 698 -84.25 2.57 -7.85
C THR A 698 -84.79 3.90 -8.41
N GLY A 699 -85.13 3.90 -9.71
CA GLY A 699 -85.56 5.10 -10.44
C GLY A 699 -85.63 4.87 -11.95
N ASP A 700 -86.75 4.33 -12.43
CA ASP A 700 -87.05 4.19 -13.86
C ASP A 700 -87.48 5.57 -14.45
N THR A 701 -87.19 5.94 -15.69
CA THR A 701 -88.07 5.62 -16.85
C THR A 701 -87.56 6.18 -18.20
N THR A 702 -87.86 5.43 -19.28
CA THR A 702 -88.28 5.82 -20.66
C THR A 702 -87.54 6.82 -21.61
N ASN A 703 -87.55 6.39 -22.89
CA ASN A 703 -87.83 7.15 -24.14
C ASN A 703 -86.76 7.95 -24.95
N ALA A 704 -86.28 7.24 -25.99
CA ALA A 704 -86.65 7.46 -27.42
C ALA A 704 -85.93 8.50 -28.33
N GLY A 705 -85.24 7.96 -29.35
CA GLY A 705 -85.09 8.56 -30.69
C GLY A 705 -84.01 9.62 -30.88
N LEU A 706 -83.69 10.08 -32.11
CA LEU A 706 -83.84 9.48 -33.46
C LEU A 706 -82.95 10.28 -34.44
N PHE A 707 -82.63 9.72 -35.63
CA PHE A 707 -81.87 10.37 -36.73
C PHE A 707 -80.39 10.72 -36.45
N THR A 708 -79.51 10.93 -37.44
CA THR A 708 -78.99 10.10 -38.55
C THR A 708 -78.06 10.94 -39.42
N ALA A 709 -76.93 10.33 -39.83
CA ALA A 709 -76.30 10.43 -41.17
C ALA A 709 -75.35 11.59 -41.56
N PHE A 710 -74.55 11.25 -42.60
CA PHE A 710 -73.56 12.04 -43.37
C PHE A 710 -72.35 12.56 -42.56
N ALA A 711 -71.12 12.02 -42.63
CA ALA A 711 -70.33 11.27 -43.64
C ALA A 711 -69.63 12.12 -44.72
N LEU A 712 -68.31 11.91 -44.91
CA LEU A 712 -67.70 11.56 -46.21
C LEU A 712 -66.28 10.95 -46.08
N LEU A 713 -65.72 10.53 -47.22
CA LEU A 713 -64.46 9.81 -47.49
C LEU A 713 -63.17 10.57 -47.04
N GLY A 714 -61.98 9.94 -46.94
CA GLY A 714 -61.62 8.50 -47.05
C GLY A 714 -60.21 8.22 -47.63
N PHE A 715 -59.64 7.05 -47.26
CA PHE A 715 -58.65 6.17 -47.96
C PHE A 715 -57.36 6.77 -48.61
N VAL A 716 -56.10 6.40 -48.23
CA VAL A 716 -55.33 5.11 -48.42
C VAL A 716 -54.71 5.02 -49.85
N SER A 717 -53.53 4.43 -50.20
CA SER A 717 -52.57 3.43 -49.63
C SER A 717 -51.14 3.50 -50.27
N MET A 718 -50.13 2.89 -49.61
CA MET A 718 -48.93 2.19 -50.19
C MET A 718 -47.90 2.97 -51.08
N GLY A 719 -46.66 2.51 -51.32
CA GLY A 719 -45.87 1.42 -50.72
C GLY A 719 -44.63 0.95 -51.53
N ILE A 720 -43.58 0.49 -50.82
CA ILE A 720 -42.50 -0.48 -51.22
C ILE A 720 -41.42 -0.09 -52.27
N VAL A 721 -40.17 0.04 -51.75
CA VAL A 721 -38.83 -0.43 -52.20
C VAL A 721 -38.53 -0.78 -53.68
N ALA A 722 -37.40 -0.27 -54.21
CA ALA A 722 -36.59 -0.89 -55.28
C ALA A 722 -35.08 -0.54 -55.16
N ILE A 723 -34.18 -1.33 -55.79
CA ILE A 723 -32.70 -1.27 -55.65
C ILE A 723 -32.02 -0.95 -57.00
N GLN A 724 -30.92 -0.16 -57.03
CA GLN A 724 -29.86 -0.32 -58.05
C GLN A 724 -28.47 0.26 -57.66
N ARG A 725 -27.42 -0.20 -58.36
CA ARG A 725 -25.98 0.13 -58.16
C ARG A 725 -25.39 0.93 -59.34
N LYS A 726 -24.53 1.94 -59.10
CA LYS A 726 -23.16 2.09 -59.66
C LYS A 726 -22.52 3.48 -59.41
N ARG A 727 -21.18 3.48 -59.23
CA ARG A 727 -20.12 4.47 -59.61
C ARG A 727 -20.51 5.97 -59.74
N LYS A 728 -19.70 6.93 -59.28
CA LYS A 728 -18.25 7.04 -59.56
C LYS A 728 -17.52 8.04 -58.61
N GLN A 729 -16.22 7.78 -58.42
CA GLN A 729 -15.13 8.61 -57.86
C GLN A 729 -15.35 10.13 -57.75
N LEU A 730 -14.81 10.74 -56.68
CA LEU A 730 -13.65 11.65 -56.81
C LEU A 730 -12.87 11.82 -55.49
N MET A 731 -11.61 12.19 -55.66
CA MET A 731 -10.48 12.36 -54.74
C MET A 731 -10.80 13.24 -53.50
N LYS A 732 -10.04 13.15 -52.40
CA LYS A 732 -8.59 12.89 -52.33
C LYS A 732 -8.16 12.16 -51.05
#